data_AF-A0A7R9XZA6-F1
#
_entry.id   AF-A0A7R9XZA6-F1
#
_cell.length_a   1.000
_cell.length_b   1.000
_cell.length_c   1.000
_cell.angle_alpha   90.00
_cell.angle_beta   90.00
_cell.angle_gamma   90.00
#
_symmetry.space_group_name_H-M   'P 1'
#
loop_
_entity.id
_entity.type
_entity.pdbx_description
1 polymer ?
#
loop_
_entity_poly.entity_id
_entity_poly.type
_entity_poly.pdbx_seq_one_letter_code
_entity_poly.pdbx_strand_id
1 'polypeptide(L)'
;TRVISENARHDARSRPPRCYASSDMTLVSRLASVSCLGRHATRGGVLSRGAPVAFASPSVGTTTTVHARRSSAGRRAAPPGVVSSSRRFVVARAAVSTTAKDEASTSAAAAFKRHERIAAIKGSDGGVSRVGDAVELRGWVRTVRAQKDLSFVEVNDGSSLSGIQAVVTADAAGAELLADGAITTGAAVVVHGVVVESPGGKQAVEVKATAVELVGGADASTFPLQKKRHTLEFLRGIAHLRPRTNTIGAVTRVRNQLAYATHTFFQSHGFQYVNTPIITASDCEGAGEQFQITTLLNGIDGPKGADAAAAAGSIPAAGGDVDAAKAAAAAQGAVVKDLKEKKKNGDATKEDVDAAVATLLELKAAVEVIERPPAGDAATPAGGHGEVPRRKDGSVDYAKDFFGKPSYMTVSGQLNAEIYACAMRDVYTFGPTFRAENSNTSRHLAEFWMVEPELAFSDLQDDMDCAEAYLKHCISHVLEHCDEDLEFFEKNVSKDNLRERLRGVATTPFARITYTEAVEHVLSAKKKFEFPVEWGSDLQSEHERYICEEVFKDVPVIVRDYPKGVKAFYMRENDDGKTVAAMDVLVPKVGELMGGSQREERLDVLERRIEEVGLEKESYWWYLDLRRYGSVPHAGFGLGFERLVQYVTGVENIRDAIPFPRYPGSAEF
;
A
#
# COMPACT_ATOMS: atom_id res chain seq x y z
N THR A 1 35.46 48.67 26.18
CA THR A 1 36.38 49.84 26.13
C THR A 1 35.81 50.87 25.16
N ARG A 2 35.98 52.18 25.46
CA ARG A 2 35.79 53.41 24.62
C ARG A 2 35.14 53.32 23.20
N VAL A 3 34.33 54.28 22.73
CA VAL A 3 33.59 55.42 23.34
C VAL A 3 32.68 56.13 22.29
N ILE A 4 31.63 56.85 22.73
CA ILE A 4 30.87 57.94 22.03
C ILE A 4 30.22 57.65 20.65
N SER A 5 28.88 57.73 20.61
CA SER A 5 28.19 58.87 19.96
C SER A 5 26.82 59.13 20.63
N GLU A 6 26.52 60.41 20.90
CA GLU A 6 25.24 60.89 21.43
C GLU A 6 24.75 62.06 20.57
N ASN A 7 23.44 62.12 20.29
CA ASN A 7 22.58 63.32 20.21
C ASN A 7 21.25 62.97 19.51
N ALA A 8 20.09 63.56 19.82
CA ALA A 8 19.75 64.51 20.90
C ALA A 8 18.30 64.28 21.37
N ARG A 9 17.89 64.93 22.47
CA ARG A 9 16.56 64.77 23.11
C ARG A 9 15.60 65.90 22.74
N HIS A 10 14.30 65.62 22.79
CA HIS A 10 13.31 66.57 23.29
C HIS A 10 12.29 65.89 24.22
N ASP A 11 11.66 66.69 25.09
CA ASP A 11 10.98 66.26 26.33
C ASP A 11 9.64 66.97 26.47
N ALA A 12 8.59 66.24 26.87
CA ALA A 12 7.37 66.79 27.48
C ALA A 12 6.59 65.70 28.24
N ARG A 13 5.87 66.09 29.30
CA ARG A 13 5.14 65.19 30.21
C ARG A 13 3.65 65.54 30.24
N SER A 14 2.76 64.58 30.49
CA SER A 14 1.63 64.66 31.46
C SER A 14 0.70 63.43 31.38
N ARG A 15 -0.44 63.43 32.09
CA ARG A 15 -1.28 62.25 32.43
C ARG A 15 -2.78 62.47 32.09
N PRO A 16 -3.64 61.41 32.11
CA PRO A 16 -4.93 61.37 31.40
C PRO A 16 -6.12 61.92 32.20
N PRO A 17 -7.35 61.92 31.64
CA PRO A 17 -8.38 60.99 32.18
C PRO A 17 -9.52 60.53 31.22
N ARG A 18 -10.19 59.41 31.64
CA ARG A 18 -11.59 58.97 31.36
C ARG A 18 -11.97 58.63 29.89
N CYS A 19 -12.62 57.50 29.57
CA CYS A 19 -13.77 56.74 30.12
C CYS A 19 -15.15 57.24 29.67
N TYR A 20 -15.91 56.37 28.99
CA TYR A 20 -17.37 56.42 28.92
C TYR A 20 -17.97 55.00 28.93
N ALA A 21 -18.99 54.83 29.77
CA ALA A 21 -20.03 53.80 29.75
C ALA A 21 -21.33 54.54 30.15
N SER A 22 -22.55 54.00 30.12
CA SER A 22 -23.07 52.65 29.88
C SER A 22 -24.51 52.75 29.35
N SER A 23 -25.17 51.62 29.05
CA SER A 23 -26.62 51.43 29.25
C SER A 23 -26.95 49.94 29.24
N ASP A 24 -27.78 49.50 30.19
CA ASP A 24 -28.14 48.09 30.43
C ASP A 24 -29.51 47.71 29.82
N MET A 25 -29.73 46.41 29.64
CA MET A 25 -30.98 45.76 30.08
C MET A 25 -30.72 44.27 30.43
N THR A 26 -31.37 43.78 31.49
CA THR A 26 -31.20 42.39 31.99
C THR A 26 -32.53 41.79 32.49
N LEU A 27 -32.77 40.52 32.15
CA LEU A 27 -33.62 39.54 32.85
C LEU A 27 -33.33 38.18 32.15
N VAL A 28 -32.74 37.13 32.75
CA VAL A 28 -33.03 36.40 34.01
C VAL A 28 -34.31 35.56 33.95
N SER A 29 -34.15 34.25 33.70
CA SER A 29 -34.68 33.20 34.58
C SER A 29 -33.93 31.87 34.36
N ARG A 30 -34.00 30.97 35.34
CA ARG A 30 -33.31 29.66 35.37
C ARG A 30 -34.33 28.55 35.13
N LEU A 31 -33.87 27.36 34.73
CA LEU A 31 -34.02 26.17 35.58
C LEU A 31 -33.15 24.99 35.11
N ALA A 32 -32.64 24.23 36.07
CA ALA A 32 -32.05 22.91 35.89
C ALA A 32 -32.50 22.02 37.05
N SER A 33 -32.65 20.71 36.84
CA SER A 33 -32.89 19.74 37.91
C SER A 33 -32.47 18.34 37.48
N VAL A 34 -31.79 17.64 38.38
CA VAL A 34 -31.40 16.23 38.29
C VAL A 34 -32.09 15.50 39.44
N SER A 35 -32.73 14.36 39.17
CA SER A 35 -33.18 13.42 40.21
C SER A 35 -33.23 11.99 39.68
N CYS A 36 -32.73 11.04 40.47
CA CYS A 36 -32.60 9.62 40.14
C CYS A 36 -33.80 8.78 40.61
N LEU A 37 -33.77 7.49 40.20
CA LEU A 37 -34.28 6.30 40.93
C LEU A 37 -35.80 6.07 41.09
N GLY A 38 -36.26 4.95 40.54
CA GLY A 38 -37.51 4.26 40.89
C GLY A 38 -37.51 2.83 40.29
N ARG A 39 -37.84 1.80 41.07
CA ARG A 39 -37.86 0.38 40.64
C ARG A 39 -39.28 -0.23 40.76
N HIS A 40 -39.43 -1.42 40.16
CA HIS A 40 -40.61 -2.31 40.10
C HIS A 40 -41.67 -1.90 39.05
N ALA A 41 -42.12 -2.70 38.07
CA ALA A 41 -42.21 -4.16 37.80
C ALA A 41 -43.52 -4.84 38.26
N THR A 42 -44.36 -5.28 37.30
CA THR A 42 -44.70 -6.71 37.06
C THR A 42 -45.68 -6.96 35.90
N ARG A 43 -45.44 -8.06 35.16
CA ARG A 43 -46.35 -8.99 34.45
C ARG A 43 -47.75 -8.54 33.94
N GLY A 44 -47.99 -8.81 32.65
CA GLY A 44 -49.00 -9.84 32.26
C GLY A 44 -50.11 -9.42 31.28
N GLY A 45 -50.31 -10.21 30.21
CA GLY A 45 -51.46 -10.12 29.27
C GLY A 45 -51.13 -10.68 27.88
N VAL A 46 -52.03 -11.47 27.28
CA VAL A 46 -51.83 -12.15 25.97
C VAL A 46 -53.16 -12.21 25.20
N LEU A 47 -53.09 -12.42 23.87
CA LEU A 47 -54.18 -12.67 22.89
C LEU A 47 -54.91 -11.43 22.34
N SER A 48 -55.45 -11.41 21.10
CA SER A 48 -55.09 -12.12 19.85
C SER A 48 -55.90 -11.59 18.64
N ARG A 49 -55.40 -11.81 17.41
CA ARG A 49 -56.12 -11.77 16.10
C ARG A 49 -56.68 -10.43 15.58
N GLY A 50 -56.54 -10.20 14.26
CA GLY A 50 -57.29 -9.18 13.51
C GLY A 50 -56.54 -8.62 12.30
N ALA A 51 -57.00 -8.93 11.08
CA ALA A 51 -56.51 -8.37 9.81
C ALA A 51 -57.67 -8.34 8.78
N PRO A 52 -57.50 -7.78 7.56
CA PRO A 52 -57.57 -6.34 7.29
C PRO A 52 -58.77 -5.97 6.39
N VAL A 53 -59.01 -4.67 6.15
CA VAL A 53 -60.05 -4.16 5.23
C VAL A 53 -59.48 -3.04 4.35
N ALA A 54 -59.94 -2.95 3.09
CA ALA A 54 -59.52 -1.95 2.10
C ALA A 54 -60.71 -1.43 1.27
N PHE A 55 -60.66 -0.14 0.89
CA PHE A 55 -61.48 0.58 -0.11
C PHE A 55 -60.77 1.92 -0.41
N ALA A 56 -61.01 2.71 -1.46
CA ALA A 56 -61.33 2.50 -2.89
C ALA A 56 -61.39 3.91 -3.56
N SER A 57 -61.30 4.01 -4.89
CA SER A 57 -61.34 5.29 -5.64
C SER A 57 -62.75 5.68 -6.12
N PRO A 58 -62.93 6.95 -6.57
CA PRO A 58 -63.68 7.21 -7.81
C PRO A 58 -63.02 8.26 -8.75
N SER A 59 -63.63 8.52 -9.92
CA SER A 59 -63.09 9.33 -11.04
C SER A 59 -64.21 10.07 -11.84
N VAL A 60 -63.86 11.05 -12.73
CA VAL A 60 -64.60 11.66 -13.90
C VAL A 60 -64.08 13.11 -14.18
N GLY A 61 -64.08 13.70 -15.40
CA GLY A 61 -64.32 13.11 -16.73
C GLY A 61 -64.69 14.04 -17.94
N THR A 62 -64.50 15.37 -17.93
CA THR A 62 -64.84 16.30 -19.07
C THR A 62 -63.71 17.29 -19.41
N THR A 63 -63.25 17.53 -20.66
CA THR A 63 -63.90 17.98 -21.94
C THR A 63 -64.22 19.48 -21.94
N THR A 64 -63.63 20.33 -22.81
CA THR A 64 -64.14 20.79 -24.13
C THR A 64 -63.10 21.67 -24.89
N THR A 65 -63.28 21.95 -26.19
CA THR A 65 -62.35 22.66 -27.12
C THR A 65 -63.10 23.74 -27.95
N VAL A 66 -62.58 24.61 -28.84
CA VAL A 66 -61.24 24.88 -29.44
C VAL A 66 -61.22 26.32 -30.03
N HIS A 67 -60.07 27.02 -30.17
CA HIS A 67 -59.88 28.08 -31.21
C HIS A 67 -58.40 28.47 -31.49
N ALA A 68 -58.15 29.19 -32.61
CA ALA A 68 -56.81 29.36 -33.21
C ALA A 68 -56.56 30.74 -33.88
N ARG A 69 -55.30 31.05 -34.24
CA ARG A 69 -54.88 32.16 -35.15
C ARG A 69 -53.71 31.75 -36.07
N ARG A 70 -53.46 32.52 -37.14
CA ARG A 70 -52.52 32.22 -38.26
C ARG A 70 -51.55 33.37 -38.59
N SER A 71 -50.34 33.01 -39.02
CA SER A 71 -49.48 33.65 -40.06
C SER A 71 -48.38 32.62 -40.42
N SER A 72 -47.94 32.32 -41.66
CA SER A 72 -47.63 33.04 -42.93
C SER A 72 -46.31 33.83 -42.89
N ALA A 73 -45.32 33.65 -43.79
CA ALA A 73 -45.10 32.68 -44.90
C ALA A 73 -43.62 32.70 -45.38
N GLY A 74 -43.14 31.74 -46.21
CA GLY A 74 -41.80 31.78 -46.84
C GLY A 74 -41.40 30.56 -47.70
N ARG A 75 -40.59 30.76 -48.77
CA ARG A 75 -40.00 29.77 -49.75
C ARG A 75 -38.75 30.43 -50.39
N ARG A 76 -37.82 29.84 -51.18
CA ARG A 76 -37.56 28.53 -51.86
C ARG A 76 -36.03 28.50 -52.18
N ALA A 77 -35.27 27.44 -52.53
CA ALA A 77 -35.51 26.00 -52.66
C ALA A 77 -34.56 25.19 -51.72
N ALA A 78 -33.52 24.39 -52.07
CA ALA A 78 -32.96 23.82 -53.31
C ALA A 78 -32.17 22.49 -53.00
N PRO A 79 -31.89 21.58 -53.96
CA PRO A 79 -31.18 20.29 -53.71
C PRO A 79 -29.87 20.13 -54.51
N PRO A 80 -29.13 18.98 -54.49
CA PRO A 80 -29.25 17.77 -53.65
C PRO A 80 -27.95 17.37 -52.90
N GLY A 81 -28.01 16.37 -51.99
CA GLY A 81 -26.82 15.74 -51.38
C GLY A 81 -27.13 14.59 -50.42
N VAL A 82 -26.48 13.44 -50.58
CA VAL A 82 -26.75 12.16 -49.87
C VAL A 82 -26.20 12.15 -48.44
N VAL A 83 -27.02 11.70 -47.46
CA VAL A 83 -26.57 11.14 -46.16
C VAL A 83 -27.54 10.01 -45.74
N SER A 84 -27.03 8.88 -45.22
CA SER A 84 -27.84 7.72 -44.83
C SER A 84 -28.05 7.57 -43.32
N SER A 85 -29.27 7.16 -42.96
CA SER A 85 -29.64 6.38 -41.75
C SER A 85 -29.05 6.77 -40.39
N SER A 86 -29.83 7.52 -39.60
CA SER A 86 -29.79 7.49 -38.14
C SER A 86 -31.20 7.19 -37.60
N ARG A 87 -31.44 5.98 -37.06
CA ARG A 87 -32.72 5.61 -36.43
C ARG A 87 -32.58 5.56 -34.91
N ARG A 88 -33.09 6.58 -34.22
CA ARG A 88 -33.44 6.47 -32.79
C ARG A 88 -34.67 5.58 -32.67
N PHE A 89 -34.57 4.49 -31.91
CA PHE A 89 -35.72 3.69 -31.50
C PHE A 89 -36.15 4.09 -30.09
N VAL A 90 -37.41 4.50 -29.93
CA VAL A 90 -38.07 4.65 -28.63
C VAL A 90 -38.78 3.33 -28.34
N VAL A 91 -38.41 2.65 -27.27
CA VAL A 91 -39.01 1.36 -26.88
C VAL A 91 -40.09 1.61 -25.82
N ALA A 92 -41.34 1.29 -26.16
CA ALA A 92 -42.44 1.30 -25.21
C ALA A 92 -42.38 0.06 -24.30
N ARG A 93 -42.64 0.23 -23.00
CA ARG A 93 -42.81 -0.89 -22.07
C ARG A 93 -44.15 -1.60 -22.35
N ALA A 94 -44.09 -2.86 -22.78
CA ALA A 94 -45.19 -3.80 -22.65
C ALA A 94 -44.95 -4.69 -21.42
N ALA A 95 -45.97 -4.85 -20.57
CA ALA A 95 -45.91 -5.78 -19.45
C ALA A 95 -46.36 -7.17 -19.92
N VAL A 96 -45.55 -8.19 -19.63
CA VAL A 96 -45.89 -9.60 -19.87
C VAL A 96 -45.82 -10.33 -18.54
N SER A 97 -46.89 -11.04 -18.18
CA SER A 97 -46.93 -11.92 -17.02
C SER A 97 -46.57 -13.33 -17.45
N THR A 98 -45.54 -13.91 -16.83
CA THR A 98 -45.18 -15.33 -16.95
C THR A 98 -44.80 -15.87 -15.58
N THR A 99 -45.59 -16.81 -15.07
CA THR A 99 -45.27 -17.57 -13.86
C THR A 99 -44.13 -18.55 -14.16
N ALA A 100 -42.90 -18.16 -13.84
CA ALA A 100 -41.78 -19.10 -13.75
C ALA A 100 -41.90 -19.92 -12.46
N LYS A 101 -41.48 -21.19 -12.50
CA LYS A 101 -41.28 -21.99 -11.28
C LYS A 101 -39.88 -21.72 -10.73
N ASP A 102 -39.75 -21.62 -9.42
CA ASP A 102 -38.46 -21.54 -8.75
C ASP A 102 -37.73 -22.89 -8.77
N GLU A 103 -36.97 -23.16 -9.84
CA GLU A 103 -35.85 -24.10 -9.77
C GLU A 103 -34.58 -23.31 -9.46
N ALA A 104 -34.35 -23.12 -8.15
CA ALA A 104 -33.20 -22.40 -7.62
C ALA A 104 -31.89 -23.21 -7.82
N SER A 105 -31.35 -23.16 -9.04
CA SER A 105 -30.03 -23.67 -9.41
C SER A 105 -28.95 -22.77 -8.79
N THR A 106 -28.78 -22.86 -7.47
CA THR A 106 -27.70 -22.18 -6.76
C THR A 106 -26.38 -22.82 -7.16
N SER A 107 -25.67 -22.18 -8.10
CA SER A 107 -24.27 -22.49 -8.37
C SER A 107 -23.44 -22.13 -7.13
N ALA A 108 -23.30 -23.10 -6.24
CA ALA A 108 -22.47 -23.01 -5.05
C ALA A 108 -21.00 -23.06 -5.48
N ALA A 109 -20.45 -21.90 -5.84
CA ALA A 109 -19.03 -21.73 -6.07
C ALA A 109 -18.25 -22.34 -4.90
N ALA A 110 -17.22 -23.14 -5.21
CA ALA A 110 -16.52 -23.95 -4.23
C ALA A 110 -15.80 -23.05 -3.20
N ALA A 111 -16.46 -22.83 -2.06
CA ALA A 111 -15.97 -21.94 -1.02
C ALA A 111 -14.59 -22.41 -0.53
N PHE A 112 -13.62 -21.49 -0.51
CA PHE A 112 -12.28 -21.74 0.00
C PHE A 112 -12.33 -22.05 1.50
N LYS A 113 -12.10 -23.31 1.87
CA LYS A 113 -12.11 -23.78 3.25
C LYS A 113 -10.72 -23.69 3.88
N ARG A 114 -10.68 -23.18 5.11
CA ARG A 114 -9.53 -23.16 6.01
C ARG A 114 -10.00 -23.60 7.40
N HIS A 115 -9.05 -23.96 8.27
CA HIS A 115 -9.33 -24.14 9.69
C HIS A 115 -9.80 -22.81 10.31
N GLU A 116 -10.56 -22.89 11.40
CA GLU A 116 -11.04 -21.70 12.10
C GLU A 116 -9.88 -20.92 12.73
N ARG A 117 -9.97 -19.59 12.73
CA ARG A 117 -8.97 -18.69 13.31
C ARG A 117 -9.31 -18.36 14.75
N ILE A 118 -8.31 -18.12 15.59
CA ILE A 118 -8.53 -17.73 16.99
C ILE A 118 -9.31 -16.41 17.09
N ALA A 119 -9.08 -15.46 16.17
CA ALA A 119 -9.89 -14.25 16.05
C ALA A 119 -11.37 -14.52 15.70
N ALA A 120 -11.69 -15.61 14.99
CA ALA A 120 -13.07 -15.98 14.68
C ALA A 120 -13.75 -16.67 15.87
N ILE A 121 -13.02 -17.52 16.61
CA ILE A 121 -13.48 -18.12 17.87
C ILE A 121 -13.75 -17.04 18.93
N LYS A 122 -12.92 -15.98 18.98
CA LYS A 122 -13.10 -14.82 19.89
C LYS A 122 -14.21 -13.85 19.47
N GLY A 123 -14.50 -13.74 18.17
CA GLY A 123 -15.48 -12.77 17.66
C GLY A 123 -15.28 -11.34 18.19
N SER A 124 -16.40 -10.63 18.39
CA SER A 124 -16.44 -9.30 19.03
C SER A 124 -16.85 -9.33 20.51
N ASP A 125 -17.27 -10.49 21.02
CA ASP A 125 -17.73 -10.68 22.41
C ASP A 125 -16.69 -11.38 23.31
N GLY A 126 -15.51 -11.69 22.77
CA GLY A 126 -14.46 -12.42 23.47
C GLY A 126 -14.63 -13.95 23.45
N GLY A 127 -15.59 -14.48 22.69
CA GLY A 127 -15.87 -15.90 22.48
C GLY A 127 -17.03 -16.45 23.31
N VAL A 128 -17.76 -15.59 24.02
CA VAL A 128 -18.87 -15.98 24.92
C VAL A 128 -19.99 -16.70 24.16
N SER A 129 -20.33 -16.24 22.96
CA SER A 129 -21.28 -16.89 22.05
C SER A 129 -20.85 -18.27 21.53
N ARG A 130 -19.59 -18.66 21.74
CA ARG A 130 -19.04 -19.98 21.36
C ARG A 130 -18.92 -20.95 22.54
N VAL A 131 -19.34 -20.58 23.75
CA VAL A 131 -19.27 -21.45 24.94
C VAL A 131 -20.11 -22.73 24.72
N GLY A 132 -19.45 -23.89 24.87
CA GLY A 132 -20.01 -25.21 24.56
C GLY A 132 -19.62 -25.75 23.18
N ASP A 133 -19.08 -24.94 22.27
CA ASP A 133 -18.63 -25.41 20.97
C ASP A 133 -17.31 -26.19 21.06
N ALA A 134 -17.24 -27.28 20.30
CA ALA A 134 -16.01 -28.02 20.07
C ALA A 134 -15.14 -27.29 19.02
N VAL A 135 -13.88 -27.02 19.36
CA VAL A 135 -12.94 -26.24 18.55
C VAL A 135 -11.62 -26.96 18.36
N GLU A 136 -10.94 -26.60 17.27
CA GLU A 136 -9.59 -27.04 16.94
C GLU A 136 -8.70 -25.80 16.82
N LEU A 137 -7.78 -25.61 17.76
CA LEU A 137 -6.80 -24.54 17.73
C LEU A 137 -5.56 -25.02 16.99
N ARG A 138 -5.13 -24.31 15.94
CA ARG A 138 -3.85 -24.55 15.26
C ARG A 138 -3.01 -23.29 15.32
N GLY A 139 -1.82 -23.36 15.93
CA GLY A 139 -0.98 -22.18 16.09
C GLY A 139 0.29 -22.44 16.89
N TRP A 140 0.83 -21.38 17.48
CA TRP A 140 2.09 -21.43 18.22
C TRP A 140 1.91 -21.04 19.68
N VAL A 141 2.67 -21.72 20.54
CA VAL A 141 2.65 -21.54 21.98
C VAL A 141 3.34 -20.23 22.35
N ARG A 142 2.55 -19.27 22.84
CA ARG A 142 3.01 -17.99 23.41
C ARG A 142 3.63 -18.20 24.78
N THR A 143 2.94 -18.96 25.64
CA THR A 143 3.40 -19.27 26.99
C THR A 143 2.87 -20.63 27.46
N VAL A 144 3.65 -21.34 28.26
CA VAL A 144 3.21 -22.52 29.03
C VAL A 144 3.30 -22.19 30.52
N ARG A 145 2.33 -22.65 31.30
CA ARG A 145 2.34 -22.60 32.77
C ARG A 145 1.84 -23.93 33.31
N ALA A 146 2.75 -24.86 33.54
CA ALA A 146 2.45 -26.11 34.22
C ALA A 146 2.11 -25.87 35.70
N GLN A 147 1.15 -26.64 36.19
CA GLN A 147 0.86 -26.89 37.61
C GLN A 147 0.83 -28.40 37.83
N LYS A 148 0.64 -28.85 39.07
CA LYS A 148 0.80 -30.27 39.44
C LYS A 148 -0.09 -31.23 38.64
N ASP A 149 -1.35 -30.86 38.40
CA ASP A 149 -2.37 -31.75 37.84
C ASP A 149 -3.02 -31.18 36.54
N LEU A 150 -2.53 -30.02 36.06
CA LEU A 150 -3.02 -29.30 34.88
C LEU A 150 -1.96 -28.33 34.32
N SER A 151 -2.04 -27.99 33.03
CA SER A 151 -1.19 -27.00 32.37
C SER A 151 -2.02 -25.97 31.60
N PHE A 152 -1.66 -24.69 31.73
CA PHE A 152 -2.19 -23.63 30.90
C PHE A 152 -1.27 -23.37 29.70
N VAL A 153 -1.79 -23.53 28.49
CA VAL A 153 -1.07 -23.30 27.22
C VAL A 153 -1.74 -22.14 26.49
N GLU A 154 -1.01 -21.05 26.27
CA GLU A 154 -1.50 -19.90 25.51
C GLU A 154 -1.16 -20.08 24.04
N VAL A 155 -2.17 -20.33 23.19
CA VAL A 155 -1.99 -20.58 21.74
C VAL A 155 -2.36 -19.33 20.95
N ASN A 156 -1.54 -18.94 19.97
CA ASN A 156 -1.82 -17.84 19.05
C ASN A 156 -1.41 -18.20 17.62
N ASP A 157 -2.30 -17.91 16.67
CA ASP A 157 -2.17 -18.19 15.23
C ASP A 157 -1.77 -16.94 14.42
N GLY A 158 -1.58 -15.80 15.08
CA GLY A 158 -1.34 -14.49 14.49
C GLY A 158 -2.60 -13.73 14.06
N SER A 159 -3.79 -14.34 14.09
CA SER A 159 -5.04 -13.70 13.63
C SER A 159 -5.55 -12.59 14.53
N SER A 160 -5.24 -12.65 15.84
CA SER A 160 -5.50 -11.60 16.83
C SER A 160 -4.25 -11.31 17.68
N LEU A 161 -4.27 -10.23 18.47
CA LEU A 161 -3.16 -9.86 19.34
C LEU A 161 -3.00 -10.87 20.48
N SER A 162 -4.03 -11.01 21.31
CA SER A 162 -4.04 -12.06 22.32
C SER A 162 -4.31 -13.41 21.66
N GLY A 163 -3.71 -14.46 22.21
CA GLY A 163 -4.08 -15.84 21.92
C GLY A 163 -5.38 -16.24 22.62
N ILE A 164 -5.63 -17.55 22.67
CA ILE A 164 -6.62 -18.16 23.56
C ILE A 164 -5.89 -19.09 24.54
N GLN A 165 -6.37 -19.14 25.78
CA GLN A 165 -5.85 -20.09 26.77
C GLN A 165 -6.49 -21.46 26.52
N ALA A 166 -5.67 -22.49 26.37
CA ALA A 166 -6.07 -23.87 26.52
C ALA A 166 -5.71 -24.37 27.93
N VAL A 167 -6.63 -25.10 28.56
CA VAL A 167 -6.42 -25.79 29.84
C VAL A 167 -6.30 -27.28 29.54
N VAL A 168 -5.10 -27.83 29.73
CA VAL A 168 -4.79 -29.25 29.49
C VAL A 168 -4.67 -29.94 30.84
N THR A 169 -5.64 -30.80 31.16
CA THR A 169 -5.63 -31.64 32.37
C THR A 169 -4.98 -33.00 32.07
N ALA A 170 -4.55 -33.74 33.10
CA ALA A 170 -3.82 -35.00 32.94
C ALA A 170 -4.62 -36.16 32.29
N ASP A 171 -5.91 -35.98 32.04
CA ASP A 171 -6.80 -36.88 31.30
C ASP A 171 -6.90 -36.56 29.79
N ALA A 172 -6.33 -35.44 29.33
CA ALA A 172 -6.28 -35.08 27.91
C ALA A 172 -5.15 -35.84 27.19
N ALA A 173 -5.41 -36.31 25.97
CA ALA A 173 -4.40 -37.01 25.17
C ALA A 173 -3.24 -36.07 24.80
N GLY A 174 -1.99 -36.54 24.94
CA GLY A 174 -0.80 -35.72 24.69
C GLY A 174 -0.40 -34.79 25.85
N ALA A 175 -1.08 -34.84 27.00
CA ALA A 175 -0.72 -34.04 28.18
C ALA A 175 0.71 -34.35 28.69
N GLU A 176 1.21 -35.55 28.46
CA GLU A 176 2.59 -35.97 28.73
C GLU A 176 3.63 -35.10 28.00
N LEU A 177 3.31 -34.59 26.80
CA LEU A 177 4.20 -33.71 26.02
C LEU A 177 4.45 -32.35 26.69
N LEU A 178 3.58 -31.95 27.62
CA LEU A 178 3.75 -30.76 28.47
C LEU A 178 4.52 -31.09 29.77
N ALA A 179 4.35 -32.29 30.31
CA ALA A 179 5.05 -32.76 31.51
C ALA A 179 6.54 -33.02 31.23
N ASP A 180 6.85 -33.65 30.08
CA ASP A 180 8.21 -33.93 29.62
C ASP A 180 8.91 -32.68 29.02
N GLY A 181 8.20 -31.56 28.91
CA GLY A 181 8.74 -30.29 28.41
C GLY A 181 8.95 -30.22 26.90
N ALA A 182 8.40 -31.16 26.12
CA ALA A 182 8.49 -31.17 24.66
C ALA A 182 7.70 -30.02 24.00
N ILE A 183 6.59 -29.60 24.60
CA ILE A 183 5.82 -28.42 24.19
C ILE A 183 6.33 -27.19 24.94
N THR A 184 7.08 -26.34 24.22
CA THR A 184 7.80 -25.17 24.73
C THR A 184 7.24 -23.85 24.18
N THR A 185 7.76 -22.71 24.65
CA THR A 185 7.46 -21.41 24.02
C THR A 185 8.03 -21.35 22.60
N GLY A 186 7.19 -21.02 21.62
CA GLY A 186 7.54 -20.99 20.20
C GLY A 186 7.21 -22.27 19.42
N ALA A 187 6.91 -23.38 20.11
CA ALA A 187 6.49 -24.64 19.48
C ALA A 187 5.14 -24.50 18.74
N ALA A 188 4.95 -25.32 17.71
CA ALA A 188 3.71 -25.43 16.93
C ALA A 188 2.84 -26.57 17.47
N VAL A 189 1.56 -26.31 17.70
CA VAL A 189 0.62 -27.28 18.29
C VAL A 189 -0.73 -27.29 17.59
N VAL A 190 -1.41 -28.44 17.65
CA VAL A 190 -2.87 -28.54 17.54
C VAL A 190 -3.44 -28.77 18.95
N VAL A 191 -4.55 -28.12 19.29
CA VAL A 191 -5.31 -28.41 20.51
C VAL A 191 -6.77 -28.64 20.13
N HIS A 192 -7.30 -29.81 20.44
CA HIS A 192 -8.73 -30.11 20.36
C HIS A 192 -9.35 -29.88 21.74
N GLY A 193 -10.54 -29.30 21.80
CA GLY A 193 -11.22 -29.07 23.06
C GLY A 193 -12.60 -28.41 22.91
N VAL A 194 -13.16 -27.97 24.05
CA VAL A 194 -14.45 -27.27 24.12
C VAL A 194 -14.25 -25.89 24.73
N VAL A 195 -14.86 -24.86 24.15
CA VAL A 195 -14.85 -23.49 24.68
C VAL A 195 -15.70 -23.43 25.96
N VAL A 196 -15.15 -22.86 27.04
CA VAL A 196 -15.81 -22.67 28.34
C VAL A 196 -15.58 -21.26 28.87
N GLU A 197 -16.49 -20.75 29.70
CA GLU A 197 -16.28 -19.50 30.43
C GLU A 197 -15.01 -19.59 31.30
N SER A 198 -14.16 -18.57 31.25
CA SER A 198 -12.90 -18.58 31.99
C SER A 198 -13.10 -18.10 33.44
N PRO A 199 -12.74 -18.90 34.46
CA PRO A 199 -12.81 -18.47 35.86
C PRO A 199 -11.72 -17.46 36.24
N GLY A 200 -10.76 -17.21 35.35
CA GLY A 200 -9.57 -16.39 35.62
C GLY A 200 -9.76 -14.88 35.47
N GLY A 201 -10.89 -14.42 34.90
CA GLY A 201 -11.24 -12.99 34.76
C GLY A 201 -10.34 -12.14 33.86
N LYS A 202 -9.25 -12.69 33.32
CA LYS A 202 -8.31 -12.01 32.39
C LYS A 202 -8.65 -12.24 30.92
N GLN A 203 -9.50 -13.21 30.64
CA GLN A 203 -10.08 -13.53 29.34
C GLN A 203 -11.54 -13.96 29.57
N ALA A 204 -12.41 -13.80 28.58
CA ALA A 204 -13.82 -14.18 28.72
C ALA A 204 -14.02 -15.71 28.67
N VAL A 205 -13.32 -16.38 27.74
CA VAL A 205 -13.36 -17.83 27.56
C VAL A 205 -11.96 -18.46 27.52
N GLU A 206 -11.93 -19.76 27.73
CA GLU A 206 -10.77 -20.62 27.52
C GLU A 206 -11.22 -21.96 26.92
N VAL A 207 -10.29 -22.73 26.36
CA VAL A 207 -10.59 -24.05 25.77
C VAL A 207 -10.18 -25.13 26.77
N LYS A 208 -11.14 -25.91 27.28
CA LYS A 208 -10.81 -27.14 27.99
C LYS A 208 -10.38 -28.17 26.95
N ALA A 209 -9.09 -28.52 26.96
CA ALA A 209 -8.52 -29.43 25.98
C ALA A 209 -8.96 -30.89 26.25
N THR A 210 -9.22 -31.61 25.17
CA THR A 210 -9.41 -33.07 25.14
C THR A 210 -8.20 -33.78 24.53
N ALA A 211 -7.45 -33.10 23.64
CA ALA A 211 -6.17 -33.56 23.12
C ALA A 211 -5.25 -32.38 22.77
N VAL A 212 -3.94 -32.60 22.85
CA VAL A 212 -2.89 -31.68 22.37
C VAL A 212 -1.85 -32.45 21.57
N GLU A 213 -1.49 -31.94 20.39
CA GLU A 213 -0.52 -32.54 19.47
C GLU A 213 0.64 -31.58 19.23
N LEU A 214 1.88 -32.09 19.31
CA LEU A 214 3.08 -31.34 18.91
C LEU A 214 3.31 -31.46 17.41
N VAL A 215 3.14 -30.36 16.67
CA VAL A 215 3.37 -30.28 15.22
C VAL A 215 4.83 -29.99 14.90
N GLY A 216 5.52 -29.23 15.76
CA GLY A 216 6.93 -28.90 15.61
C GLY A 216 7.49 -28.26 16.86
N GLY A 217 8.58 -28.84 17.38
CA GLY A 217 9.26 -28.35 18.59
C GLY A 217 9.94 -26.99 18.40
N ALA A 218 10.23 -26.32 19.52
CA ALA A 218 11.15 -25.20 19.58
C ALA A 218 12.13 -25.43 20.74
N ASP A 219 13.41 -25.56 20.45
CA ASP A 219 14.42 -25.69 21.51
C ASP A 219 14.48 -24.38 22.32
N ALA A 220 14.17 -24.47 23.61
CA ALA A 220 14.12 -23.33 24.50
C ALA A 220 15.51 -22.73 24.80
N SER A 221 16.60 -23.43 24.49
CA SER A 221 17.97 -22.91 24.64
C SER A 221 18.43 -22.04 23.46
N THR A 222 17.99 -22.35 22.23
CA THR A 222 18.36 -21.60 21.02
C THR A 222 17.27 -20.64 20.50
N PHE A 223 15.99 -20.86 20.81
CA PHE A 223 14.90 -20.01 20.31
C PHE A 223 15.01 -18.57 20.87
N PRO A 224 15.21 -17.53 20.04
CA PRO A 224 15.58 -16.20 20.52
C PRO A 224 14.41 -15.44 21.16
N LEU A 225 13.16 -15.71 20.76
CA LEU A 225 11.97 -15.02 21.25
C LEU A 225 11.44 -15.60 22.57
N GLN A 226 12.35 -15.75 23.53
CA GLN A 226 12.00 -16.12 24.91
C GLN A 226 11.04 -15.11 25.56
N LYS A 227 10.32 -15.54 26.60
CA LYS A 227 9.32 -14.76 27.35
C LYS A 227 9.94 -13.64 28.22
N LYS A 228 10.57 -12.67 27.56
CA LYS A 228 11.17 -11.44 28.11
C LYS A 228 10.86 -10.26 27.18
N ARG A 229 11.06 -9.03 27.66
CA ARG A 229 11.04 -7.85 26.77
C ARG A 229 12.27 -7.88 25.87
N HIS A 230 12.06 -7.70 24.58
CA HIS A 230 13.11 -7.52 23.57
C HIS A 230 13.13 -6.05 23.10
N THR A 231 14.27 -5.56 22.61
CA THR A 231 14.35 -4.23 21.99
C THR A 231 13.97 -4.32 20.51
N LEU A 232 13.42 -3.24 19.93
CA LEU A 232 13.16 -3.18 18.49
C LEU A 232 14.45 -3.34 17.67
N GLU A 233 15.59 -2.86 18.20
CA GLU A 233 16.92 -3.07 17.62
C GLU A 233 17.28 -4.55 17.47
N PHE A 234 17.14 -5.33 18.55
CA PHE A 234 17.36 -6.78 18.52
C PHE A 234 16.38 -7.47 17.57
N LEU A 235 15.11 -7.07 17.58
CA LEU A 235 14.09 -7.64 16.72
C LEU A 235 14.36 -7.37 15.22
N ARG A 236 14.90 -6.20 14.86
CA ARG A 236 15.35 -5.91 13.49
C ARG A 236 16.49 -6.82 13.03
N GLY A 237 17.41 -7.20 13.93
CA GLY A 237 18.43 -8.23 13.68
C GLY A 237 17.88 -9.65 13.44
N ILE A 238 16.62 -9.93 13.78
CA ILE A 238 15.93 -11.21 13.52
C ILE A 238 14.59 -10.98 12.79
N ALA A 239 14.59 -10.19 11.72
CA ALA A 239 13.37 -9.77 11.03
C ALA A 239 12.48 -10.94 10.53
N HIS A 240 13.08 -12.08 10.19
CA HIS A 240 12.37 -13.31 9.82
C HIS A 240 11.58 -13.96 10.99
N LEU A 241 11.92 -13.68 12.25
CA LEU A 241 11.20 -14.16 13.44
C LEU A 241 10.34 -13.07 14.11
N ARG A 242 10.69 -11.79 13.99
CA ARG A 242 10.01 -10.70 14.73
C ARG A 242 8.49 -10.60 14.54
N PRO A 243 7.83 -11.02 13.43
CA PRO A 243 6.36 -11.05 13.33
C PRO A 243 5.69 -11.97 14.38
N ARG A 244 6.44 -12.92 14.96
CA ARG A 244 5.99 -13.75 16.09
C ARG A 244 6.00 -12.99 17.44
N THR A 245 6.22 -11.67 17.46
CA THR A 245 6.08 -10.80 18.64
C THR A 245 4.78 -9.99 18.61
N ASN A 246 4.28 -9.54 19.77
CA ASN A 246 3.03 -8.78 19.84
C ASN A 246 3.09 -7.49 19.03
N THR A 247 4.16 -6.70 19.16
CA THR A 247 4.31 -5.41 18.46
C THR A 247 4.33 -5.58 16.95
N ILE A 248 5.22 -6.40 16.38
CA ILE A 248 5.31 -6.50 14.91
C ILE A 248 4.13 -7.27 14.31
N GLY A 249 3.56 -8.23 15.06
CA GLY A 249 2.31 -8.88 14.66
C GLY A 249 1.14 -7.89 14.57
N ALA A 250 1.02 -6.99 15.55
CA ALA A 250 0.05 -5.90 15.54
C ALA A 250 0.29 -4.92 14.37
N VAL A 251 1.54 -4.53 14.12
CA VAL A 251 1.86 -3.64 12.99
C VAL A 251 1.50 -4.31 11.66
N THR A 252 1.75 -5.61 11.53
CA THR A 252 1.42 -6.37 10.32
C THR A 252 -0.10 -6.45 10.10
N ARG A 253 -0.91 -6.63 11.16
CA ARG A 253 -2.39 -6.61 11.05
C ARG A 253 -2.92 -5.22 10.70
N VAL A 254 -2.43 -4.16 11.35
CA VAL A 254 -2.82 -2.78 11.04
C VAL A 254 -2.40 -2.41 9.62
N ARG A 255 -1.18 -2.75 9.19
CA ARG A 255 -0.71 -2.56 7.80
C ARG A 255 -1.62 -3.26 6.78
N ASN A 256 -2.02 -4.50 7.05
CA ASN A 256 -2.96 -5.23 6.20
C ASN A 256 -4.33 -4.52 6.13
N GLN A 257 -4.86 -4.03 7.24
CA GLN A 257 -6.15 -3.34 7.27
C GLN A 257 -6.09 -1.95 6.60
N LEU A 258 -4.97 -1.23 6.71
CA LEU A 258 -4.74 0.01 5.94
C LEU A 258 -4.66 -0.25 4.44
N ALA A 259 -4.02 -1.34 4.01
CA ALA A 259 -3.95 -1.71 2.59
C ALA A 259 -5.32 -2.11 2.03
N TYR A 260 -6.11 -2.84 2.81
CA TYR A 260 -7.50 -3.17 2.50
C TYR A 260 -8.38 -1.91 2.40
N ALA A 261 -8.26 -0.98 3.36
CA ALA A 261 -8.97 0.29 3.35
C ALA A 261 -8.57 1.15 2.13
N THR A 262 -7.29 1.16 1.76
CA THR A 262 -6.79 1.87 0.57
C THR A 262 -7.45 1.36 -0.72
N HIS A 263 -7.42 0.05 -0.95
CA HIS A 263 -8.08 -0.54 -2.12
C HIS A 263 -9.60 -0.34 -2.09
N THR A 264 -10.23 -0.46 -0.91
CA THR A 264 -11.67 -0.27 -0.75
C THR A 264 -12.09 1.18 -1.02
N PHE A 265 -11.34 2.16 -0.53
CA PHE A 265 -11.59 3.58 -0.79
C PHE A 265 -11.60 3.87 -2.29
N PHE A 266 -10.47 3.66 -2.96
CA PHE A 266 -10.32 4.04 -4.37
C PHE A 266 -11.30 3.29 -5.28
N GLN A 267 -11.46 1.97 -5.12
CA GLN A 267 -12.37 1.19 -5.96
C GLN A 267 -13.86 1.50 -5.71
N SER A 268 -14.26 1.83 -4.47
CA SER A 268 -15.65 2.26 -4.19
C SER A 268 -15.99 3.65 -4.74
N HIS A 269 -14.98 4.50 -4.98
CA HIS A 269 -15.11 5.79 -5.67
C HIS A 269 -14.89 5.69 -7.19
N GLY A 270 -14.65 4.50 -7.73
CA GLY A 270 -14.58 4.21 -9.17
C GLY A 270 -13.16 4.25 -9.78
N PHE A 271 -12.13 4.53 -9.00
CA PHE A 271 -10.76 4.58 -9.47
C PHE A 271 -10.28 3.20 -9.95
N GLN A 272 -9.49 3.17 -11.02
CA GLN A 272 -8.86 1.94 -11.52
C GLN A 272 -7.49 1.72 -10.88
N TYR A 273 -7.23 0.50 -10.40
CA TYR A 273 -5.91 0.12 -9.91
C TYR A 273 -4.96 -0.10 -11.10
N VAL A 274 -3.84 0.60 -11.13
CA VAL A 274 -2.84 0.50 -12.21
C VAL A 274 -1.45 0.13 -11.66
N ASN A 275 -0.76 -0.77 -12.36
CA ASN A 275 0.61 -1.16 -12.04
C ASN A 275 1.57 -0.42 -12.97
N THR A 276 2.20 0.62 -12.44
CA THR A 276 3.22 1.43 -13.13
C THR A 276 4.58 0.71 -13.18
N PRO A 277 5.48 1.06 -14.11
CA PRO A 277 6.78 0.42 -14.22
C PRO A 277 7.68 0.70 -13.01
N ILE A 278 8.23 -0.36 -12.40
CA ILE A 278 9.25 -0.25 -11.35
C ILE A 278 10.62 0.12 -11.95
N ILE A 279 10.90 -0.35 -13.17
CA ILE A 279 12.12 -0.02 -13.92
C ILE A 279 11.82 1.16 -14.85
N THR A 280 12.59 2.24 -14.73
CA THR A 280 12.47 3.48 -15.49
C THR A 280 13.78 3.84 -16.19
N ALA A 281 13.70 4.71 -17.19
CA ALA A 281 14.84 5.43 -17.78
C ALA A 281 14.61 6.96 -17.80
N SER A 282 13.63 7.43 -17.01
CA SER A 282 13.26 8.83 -16.82
C SER A 282 13.21 9.11 -15.32
N ASP A 283 13.60 10.33 -14.91
CA ASP A 283 13.44 10.79 -13.54
C ASP A 283 12.04 11.41 -13.35
N CYS A 284 11.39 11.12 -12.23
CA CYS A 284 10.10 11.71 -11.88
C CYS A 284 10.27 12.99 -11.06
N GLU A 285 11.29 13.07 -10.21
CA GLU A 285 11.45 14.15 -9.22
C GLU A 285 12.57 15.13 -9.59
N GLY A 286 13.59 14.68 -10.33
CA GLY A 286 14.71 15.52 -10.80
C GLY A 286 15.75 15.85 -9.72
N ALA A 287 15.61 15.28 -8.52
CA ALA A 287 16.34 15.70 -7.32
C ALA A 287 16.84 14.54 -6.42
N GLY A 288 16.35 13.31 -6.62
CA GLY A 288 16.68 12.16 -5.77
C GLY A 288 17.76 11.26 -6.40
N GLU A 289 18.69 10.75 -5.60
CA GLU A 289 19.61 9.70 -6.07
C GLU A 289 18.81 8.43 -6.39
N GLN A 290 18.94 7.92 -7.62
CA GLN A 290 18.23 6.72 -8.09
C GLN A 290 19.13 5.47 -8.05
N PHE A 291 18.56 4.31 -7.72
CA PHE A 291 19.28 3.04 -7.84
C PHE A 291 19.38 2.62 -9.31
N GLN A 292 20.58 2.65 -9.87
CA GLN A 292 20.82 2.15 -11.23
C GLN A 292 20.79 0.61 -11.27
N ILE A 293 20.13 0.07 -12.29
CA ILE A 293 20.04 -1.36 -12.59
C ILE A 293 20.90 -1.65 -13.82
N THR A 294 21.65 -2.75 -13.82
CA THR A 294 22.50 -3.15 -14.95
C THR A 294 22.71 -4.66 -14.97
N THR A 295 22.82 -5.25 -16.17
CA THR A 295 23.31 -6.63 -16.36
C THR A 295 24.80 -6.67 -16.74
N LEU A 296 25.46 -5.52 -16.93
CA LEU A 296 26.85 -5.43 -17.35
C LEU A 296 27.86 -6.00 -16.33
N LEU A 297 27.46 -6.13 -15.07
CA LEU A 297 28.28 -6.71 -13.99
C LEU A 297 28.13 -8.23 -13.87
N ASN A 298 27.15 -8.84 -14.56
CA ASN A 298 26.86 -10.26 -14.46
C ASN A 298 28.05 -11.09 -14.96
N GLY A 299 28.65 -11.90 -14.07
CA GLY A 299 29.76 -12.79 -14.39
C GLY A 299 31.16 -12.18 -14.26
N ILE A 300 31.30 -10.91 -13.88
CA ILE A 300 32.61 -10.27 -13.66
C ILE A 300 33.24 -10.77 -12.34
N ASP A 301 32.50 -10.65 -11.23
CA ASP A 301 32.96 -11.01 -9.88
C ASP A 301 32.42 -12.38 -9.38
N GLY A 302 32.01 -13.25 -10.30
CA GLY A 302 31.45 -14.56 -9.97
C GLY A 302 32.43 -15.50 -9.23
N PRO A 303 31.95 -16.38 -8.33
CA PRO A 303 32.81 -17.25 -7.54
C PRO A 303 33.65 -18.19 -8.42
N LYS A 304 34.98 -18.08 -8.30
CA LYS A 304 35.94 -18.89 -9.06
C LYS A 304 36.13 -20.29 -8.48
N GLY A 305 35.04 -21.06 -8.47
CA GLY A 305 35.02 -22.47 -8.07
C GLY A 305 33.63 -22.95 -7.64
N ALA A 306 33.37 -24.25 -7.80
CA ALA A 306 32.21 -25.03 -7.34
C ALA A 306 30.79 -24.47 -7.65
N ASP A 307 30.38 -23.36 -7.01
CA ASP A 307 28.99 -22.90 -6.94
C ASP A 307 28.40 -22.46 -8.29
N ALA A 308 29.26 -22.13 -9.26
CA ALA A 308 28.86 -21.87 -10.64
C ALA A 308 28.08 -23.03 -11.28
N ALA A 309 28.32 -24.28 -10.85
CA ALA A 309 27.59 -25.45 -11.33
C ALA A 309 26.21 -25.64 -10.68
N ALA A 310 25.92 -24.96 -9.55
CA ALA A 310 24.64 -25.05 -8.86
C ALA A 310 23.64 -23.98 -9.35
N ALA A 311 24.13 -22.80 -9.75
CA ALA A 311 23.30 -21.73 -10.32
C ALA A 311 22.92 -21.99 -11.80
N ALA A 312 23.77 -22.70 -12.54
CA ALA A 312 23.56 -22.99 -13.96
C ALA A 312 22.69 -24.25 -14.17
N GLY A 313 21.37 -24.08 -14.10
CA GLY A 313 20.43 -25.08 -14.64
C GLY A 313 20.76 -25.39 -16.10
N SER A 314 21.15 -26.63 -16.40
CA SER A 314 22.03 -26.93 -17.53
C SER A 314 21.34 -26.99 -18.90
N ILE A 315 21.17 -25.82 -19.52
CA ILE A 315 21.15 -25.69 -20.99
C ILE A 315 22.57 -25.32 -21.44
N PRO A 316 23.26 -26.16 -22.25
CA PRO A 316 24.59 -25.82 -22.77
C PRO A 316 24.54 -24.55 -23.63
N ALA A 317 25.50 -23.64 -23.42
CA ALA A 317 25.57 -22.39 -24.17
C ALA A 317 25.80 -22.65 -25.67
N ALA A 318 24.98 -22.02 -26.53
CA ALA A 318 25.07 -22.17 -27.98
C ALA A 318 26.28 -21.42 -28.55
N GLY A 319 27.46 -22.06 -28.49
CA GLY A 319 28.73 -21.55 -29.00
C GLY A 319 29.55 -22.61 -29.76
N GLY A 320 28.89 -23.65 -30.28
CA GLY A 320 29.53 -24.71 -31.06
C GLY A 320 29.74 -24.32 -32.52
N ASP A 321 30.93 -24.59 -33.05
CA ASP A 321 31.20 -24.54 -34.49
C ASP A 321 30.32 -25.57 -35.23
N VAL A 322 29.48 -25.08 -36.14
CA VAL A 322 28.54 -25.87 -36.94
C VAL A 322 29.26 -26.91 -37.79
N ASP A 323 30.40 -26.59 -38.37
CA ASP A 323 31.12 -27.49 -39.26
C ASP A 323 31.89 -28.55 -38.45
N ALA A 324 32.41 -28.20 -37.27
CA ALA A 324 32.93 -29.17 -36.31
C ALA A 324 31.83 -30.12 -35.79
N ALA A 325 30.64 -29.61 -35.47
CA ALA A 325 29.51 -30.41 -35.01
C ALA A 325 29.00 -31.36 -36.13
N LYS A 326 28.93 -30.88 -37.38
CA LYS A 326 28.64 -31.71 -38.56
C LYS A 326 29.71 -32.76 -38.80
N ALA A 327 30.99 -32.43 -38.64
CA ALA A 327 32.09 -33.38 -38.77
C ALA A 327 32.01 -34.49 -37.71
N ALA A 328 31.68 -34.15 -36.45
CA ALA A 328 31.47 -35.12 -35.38
C ALA A 328 30.27 -36.04 -35.67
N ALA A 329 29.13 -35.48 -36.11
CA ALA A 329 27.95 -36.27 -36.51
C ALA A 329 28.23 -37.16 -37.74
N ALA A 330 29.04 -36.72 -38.69
CA ALA A 330 29.46 -37.52 -39.84
C ALA A 330 30.40 -38.66 -39.43
N ALA A 331 31.37 -38.40 -38.56
CA ALA A 331 32.29 -39.41 -38.03
C ALA A 331 31.54 -40.50 -37.23
N GLN A 332 30.63 -40.12 -36.34
CA GLN A 332 29.77 -41.08 -35.62
C GLN A 332 28.84 -41.83 -36.59
N GLY A 333 28.42 -41.19 -37.69
CA GLY A 333 27.69 -41.85 -38.78
C GLY A 333 28.48 -42.99 -39.44
N ALA A 334 29.79 -42.83 -39.60
CA ALA A 334 30.68 -43.90 -40.08
C ALA A 334 30.81 -45.03 -39.04
N VAL A 335 31.00 -44.71 -37.75
CA VAL A 335 31.06 -45.70 -36.66
C VAL A 335 29.79 -46.57 -36.61
N VAL A 336 28.61 -45.95 -36.74
CA VAL A 336 27.33 -46.66 -36.82
C VAL A 336 27.23 -47.58 -38.04
N LYS A 337 27.82 -47.20 -39.19
CA LYS A 337 27.87 -48.06 -40.38
C LYS A 337 28.79 -49.27 -40.15
N ASP A 338 29.99 -49.03 -39.62
CA ASP A 338 31.00 -50.04 -39.31
C ASP A 338 30.47 -51.10 -38.34
N LEU A 339 29.82 -50.67 -37.24
CA LEU A 339 29.20 -51.58 -36.28
C LEU A 339 28.03 -52.37 -36.88
N LYS A 340 27.25 -51.77 -37.79
CA LYS A 340 26.17 -52.47 -38.53
C LYS A 340 26.70 -53.48 -39.55
N GLU A 341 27.95 -53.37 -39.99
CA GLU A 341 28.61 -54.37 -40.84
C GLU A 341 29.25 -55.47 -39.98
N LYS A 342 29.99 -55.12 -38.92
CA LYS A 342 30.55 -56.06 -37.93
C LYS A 342 29.48 -56.95 -37.29
N LYS A 343 28.31 -56.40 -36.96
CA LYS A 343 27.14 -57.14 -36.45
C LYS A 343 26.61 -58.22 -37.40
N LYS A 344 26.82 -58.10 -38.72
CA LYS A 344 26.44 -59.17 -39.68
C LYS A 344 27.40 -60.36 -39.63
N ASN A 345 28.64 -60.13 -39.21
CA ASN A 345 29.69 -61.15 -39.12
C ASN A 345 29.75 -61.81 -37.72
N GLY A 346 29.11 -61.19 -36.71
CA GLY A 346 29.11 -61.63 -35.32
C GLY A 346 30.01 -60.78 -34.40
N ASP A 347 30.80 -59.87 -34.96
CA ASP A 347 31.84 -59.09 -34.25
C ASP A 347 31.31 -57.83 -33.52
N ALA A 348 29.98 -57.64 -33.46
CA ALA A 348 29.33 -56.59 -32.68
C ALA A 348 27.90 -57.03 -32.29
N THR A 349 27.43 -56.64 -31.11
CA THR A 349 26.10 -56.97 -30.61
C THR A 349 25.01 -56.08 -31.24
N LYS A 350 23.74 -56.26 -30.85
CA LYS A 350 22.70 -55.29 -31.21
C LYS A 350 22.86 -54.00 -30.40
N GLU A 351 23.23 -54.17 -29.15
CA GLU A 351 23.30 -53.17 -28.10
C GLU A 351 24.41 -52.16 -28.42
N ASP A 352 25.56 -52.61 -28.94
CA ASP A 352 26.64 -51.73 -29.45
C ASP A 352 26.17 -50.81 -30.58
N VAL A 353 25.39 -51.36 -31.52
CA VAL A 353 24.84 -50.62 -32.66
C VAL A 353 23.79 -49.61 -32.19
N ASP A 354 22.91 -50.00 -31.29
CA ASP A 354 21.81 -49.16 -30.83
C ASP A 354 22.34 -48.03 -29.92
N ALA A 355 23.37 -48.28 -29.10
CA ALA A 355 24.09 -47.26 -28.35
C ALA A 355 24.81 -46.25 -29.27
N ALA A 356 25.55 -46.72 -30.28
CA ALA A 356 26.21 -45.83 -31.24
C ALA A 356 25.21 -44.98 -32.04
N VAL A 357 24.01 -45.51 -32.32
CA VAL A 357 22.89 -44.79 -32.94
C VAL A 357 22.31 -43.73 -32.01
N ALA A 358 22.20 -43.97 -30.70
CA ALA A 358 21.76 -42.96 -29.74
C ALA A 358 22.68 -41.74 -29.76
N THR A 359 23.99 -41.93 -29.64
CA THR A 359 24.99 -40.85 -29.74
C THR A 359 24.95 -40.12 -31.09
N LEU A 360 24.65 -40.83 -32.19
CA LEU A 360 24.47 -40.21 -33.50
C LEU A 360 23.21 -39.31 -33.56
N LEU A 361 22.14 -39.69 -32.87
CA LEU A 361 20.92 -38.88 -32.79
C LEU A 361 21.12 -37.65 -31.90
N GLU A 362 21.82 -37.79 -30.77
CA GLU A 362 22.21 -36.67 -29.90
C GLU A 362 23.08 -35.64 -30.64
N LEU A 363 24.13 -36.10 -31.36
CA LEU A 363 24.97 -35.22 -32.17
C LEU A 363 24.19 -34.52 -33.29
N LYS A 364 23.18 -35.17 -33.89
CA LYS A 364 22.32 -34.55 -34.90
C LYS A 364 21.34 -33.55 -34.32
N ALA A 365 20.76 -33.83 -33.15
CA ALA A 365 19.91 -32.88 -32.44
C ALA A 365 20.71 -31.63 -32.03
N ALA A 366 21.97 -31.81 -31.60
CA ALA A 366 22.88 -30.69 -31.34
C ALA A 366 23.14 -29.85 -32.61
N VAL A 367 23.39 -30.48 -33.77
CA VAL A 367 23.53 -29.75 -35.05
C VAL A 367 22.25 -29.00 -35.41
N GLU A 368 21.06 -29.60 -35.29
CA GLU A 368 19.78 -28.93 -35.62
C GLU A 368 19.51 -27.72 -34.71
N VAL A 369 19.87 -27.80 -33.43
CA VAL A 369 19.77 -26.68 -32.46
C VAL A 369 20.70 -25.52 -32.83
N ILE A 370 21.91 -25.79 -33.36
CA ILE A 370 22.85 -24.74 -33.78
C ILE A 370 22.49 -24.19 -35.17
N GLU A 371 22.03 -25.03 -36.11
CA GLU A 371 21.63 -24.59 -37.47
C GLU A 371 20.35 -23.76 -37.48
N ARG A 372 19.43 -23.94 -36.52
CA ARG A 372 18.15 -23.22 -36.48
C ARG A 372 17.80 -22.70 -35.09
N PRO A 373 18.50 -21.68 -34.57
CA PRO A 373 18.09 -20.97 -33.36
C PRO A 373 16.64 -20.46 -33.46
N PRO A 374 15.92 -20.33 -32.33
CA PRO A 374 14.52 -19.92 -32.33
C PRO A 374 14.33 -18.52 -32.93
N ALA A 375 13.34 -18.37 -33.81
CA ALA A 375 13.14 -17.14 -34.56
C ALA A 375 12.57 -16.01 -33.68
N GLY A 376 13.34 -14.93 -33.55
CA GLY A 376 12.95 -13.67 -32.93
C GLY A 376 14.15 -12.72 -32.80
N ASP A 377 14.00 -11.47 -33.24
CA ASP A 377 15.06 -10.45 -33.20
C ASP A 377 15.30 -9.92 -31.78
N ALA A 378 15.86 -10.77 -30.93
CA ALA A 378 16.41 -10.42 -29.63
C ALA A 378 17.93 -10.58 -29.66
N ALA A 379 18.66 -9.61 -29.10
CA ALA A 379 20.12 -9.66 -29.05
C ALA A 379 20.61 -10.87 -28.23
N THR A 380 21.81 -11.36 -28.57
CA THR A 380 22.62 -12.23 -27.71
C THR A 380 22.59 -11.72 -26.26
N PRO A 381 22.41 -12.59 -25.23
CA PRO A 381 22.25 -12.14 -23.86
C PRO A 381 23.29 -11.11 -23.43
N ALA A 382 22.81 -9.95 -22.99
CA ALA A 382 23.58 -8.80 -22.50
C ALA A 382 24.21 -9.07 -21.12
N GLY A 383 25.01 -10.13 -21.01
CA GLY A 383 25.74 -10.54 -19.81
C GLY A 383 27.14 -10.99 -20.19
N GLY A 384 28.16 -10.24 -19.77
CA GLY A 384 29.50 -10.34 -20.33
C GLY A 384 30.36 -11.44 -19.69
N HIS A 385 30.91 -12.33 -20.51
CA HIS A 385 32.11 -13.08 -20.13
C HIS A 385 33.36 -12.21 -20.34
N GLY A 386 33.77 -11.43 -19.33
CA GLY A 386 35.14 -10.89 -19.27
C GLY A 386 35.34 -9.54 -18.57
N GLU A 387 34.61 -8.50 -18.98
CA GLU A 387 34.85 -7.11 -18.56
C GLU A 387 33.61 -6.23 -18.79
N VAL A 388 33.51 -5.09 -18.08
CA VAL A 388 32.44 -4.09 -18.33
C VAL A 388 32.64 -3.48 -19.73
N PRO A 389 31.65 -3.55 -20.64
CA PRO A 389 31.78 -2.99 -21.98
C PRO A 389 32.00 -1.47 -21.97
N ARG A 390 32.96 -1.00 -22.76
CA ARG A 390 33.30 0.43 -22.89
C ARG A 390 33.22 0.95 -24.32
N ARG A 391 32.94 2.24 -24.43
CA ARG A 391 33.01 3.04 -25.66
C ARG A 391 34.44 3.52 -25.92
N LYS A 392 34.68 4.13 -27.09
CA LYS A 392 36.00 4.64 -27.52
C LYS A 392 36.54 5.78 -26.65
N ASP A 393 35.68 6.46 -25.90
CA ASP A 393 36.00 7.50 -24.92
C ASP A 393 36.26 6.95 -23.51
N GLY A 394 36.14 5.63 -23.30
CA GLY A 394 36.29 4.98 -22.00
C GLY A 394 35.03 4.92 -21.14
N SER A 395 33.95 5.59 -21.55
CA SER A 395 32.63 5.53 -20.87
C SER A 395 31.99 4.14 -21.00
N VAL A 396 31.03 3.83 -20.13
CA VAL A 396 30.31 2.55 -20.13
C VAL A 396 29.38 2.47 -21.34
N ASP A 397 29.43 1.35 -22.07
CA ASP A 397 28.66 1.17 -23.29
C ASP A 397 27.28 0.56 -23.01
N TYR A 398 26.39 1.37 -22.43
CA TYR A 398 25.02 0.97 -22.06
C TYR A 398 24.15 0.45 -23.23
N ALA A 399 24.58 0.63 -24.49
CA ALA A 399 23.97 -0.04 -25.64
C ALA A 399 24.10 -1.59 -25.58
N LYS A 400 24.93 -2.11 -24.68
CA LYS A 400 25.11 -3.55 -24.37
C LYS A 400 24.54 -3.94 -23.00
N ASP A 401 23.85 -3.03 -22.31
CA ASP A 401 23.06 -3.35 -21.11
C ASP A 401 21.69 -3.90 -21.52
N PHE A 402 20.96 -4.54 -20.60
CA PHE A 402 19.71 -5.26 -20.91
C PHE A 402 18.66 -4.43 -21.68
N PHE A 403 18.54 -3.14 -21.35
CA PHE A 403 17.59 -2.21 -22.00
C PHE A 403 18.22 -1.32 -23.09
N GLY A 404 19.51 -1.51 -23.41
CA GLY A 404 20.24 -0.69 -24.39
C GLY A 404 20.50 0.76 -23.96
N LYS A 405 20.20 1.11 -22.71
CA LYS A 405 20.33 2.45 -22.10
C LYS A 405 20.49 2.34 -20.57
N PRO A 406 21.00 3.38 -19.88
CA PRO A 406 20.93 3.47 -18.42
C PRO A 406 19.49 3.29 -17.95
N SER A 407 19.29 2.47 -16.92
CA SER A 407 17.97 2.13 -16.36
C SER A 407 18.04 2.10 -14.84
N TYR A 408 16.94 2.44 -14.18
CA TYR A 408 16.91 2.76 -12.75
C TYR A 408 15.64 2.18 -12.08
N MET A 409 15.69 1.98 -10.77
CA MET A 409 14.50 1.74 -9.95
C MET A 409 13.75 3.08 -9.77
N THR A 410 12.42 3.09 -9.94
CA THR A 410 11.66 4.34 -9.91
C THR A 410 11.51 4.94 -8.50
N VAL A 411 11.53 6.28 -8.43
CA VAL A 411 11.22 7.07 -7.22
C VAL A 411 9.72 7.25 -7.01
N SER A 412 8.93 7.21 -8.09
CA SER A 412 7.47 7.40 -8.11
C SER A 412 6.86 6.81 -9.40
N GLY A 413 5.61 6.38 -9.36
CA GLY A 413 4.83 5.96 -10.53
C GLY A 413 4.10 7.11 -11.25
N GLN A 414 4.12 8.34 -10.72
CA GLN A 414 3.21 9.44 -11.11
C GLN A 414 3.15 9.69 -12.61
N LEU A 415 4.29 9.92 -13.29
CA LEU A 415 4.30 10.25 -14.73
C LEU A 415 3.65 9.15 -15.59
N ASN A 416 3.66 7.89 -15.12
CA ASN A 416 2.99 6.78 -15.77
C ASN A 416 1.52 6.62 -15.35
N ALA A 417 1.14 7.04 -14.14
CA ALA A 417 -0.26 7.15 -13.72
C ALA A 417 -1.00 8.23 -14.52
N GLU A 418 -0.37 9.37 -14.82
CA GLU A 418 -0.94 10.44 -15.66
C GLU A 418 -1.35 9.95 -17.07
N ILE A 419 -0.60 9.01 -17.66
CA ILE A 419 -0.97 8.37 -18.94
C ILE A 419 -2.32 7.66 -18.81
N TYR A 420 -2.54 6.95 -17.69
CA TYR A 420 -3.77 6.23 -17.43
C TYR A 420 -4.92 7.14 -16.98
N ALA A 421 -4.68 8.18 -16.19
CA ALA A 421 -5.70 9.17 -15.83
C ALA A 421 -6.31 9.83 -17.08
N CYS A 422 -5.46 10.28 -18.01
CA CYS A 422 -5.87 10.86 -19.29
C CYS A 422 -6.71 9.92 -20.20
N ALA A 423 -6.78 8.61 -19.91
CA ALA A 423 -7.55 7.64 -20.69
C ALA A 423 -8.70 6.96 -19.90
N MET A 424 -8.51 6.73 -18.61
CA MET A 424 -9.38 5.97 -17.71
C MET A 424 -10.06 6.85 -16.64
N ARG A 425 -9.84 8.17 -16.71
CA ARG A 425 -10.29 9.22 -15.79
C ARG A 425 -9.59 9.20 -14.42
N ASP A 426 -9.96 8.28 -13.54
CA ASP A 426 -9.49 8.25 -12.15
C ASP A 426 -8.73 6.94 -11.90
N VAL A 427 -7.47 7.02 -11.49
CA VAL A 427 -6.61 5.83 -11.31
C VAL A 427 -5.74 5.93 -10.06
N TYR A 428 -5.22 4.81 -9.56
CA TYR A 428 -4.25 4.83 -8.46
C TYR A 428 -3.19 3.73 -8.61
N THR A 429 -1.95 4.05 -8.23
CA THR A 429 -0.89 3.07 -8.00
C THR A 429 -0.92 2.61 -6.54
N PHE A 430 -0.38 1.42 -6.29
CA PHE A 430 0.06 0.98 -4.96
C PHE A 430 1.23 0.01 -5.18
N GLY A 431 2.45 0.48 -5.01
CA GLY A 431 3.65 -0.27 -5.41
C GLY A 431 4.92 0.18 -4.68
N PRO A 432 6.02 -0.57 -4.85
CA PRO A 432 7.31 -0.22 -4.25
C PRO A 432 8.01 0.89 -5.04
N THR A 433 8.59 1.84 -4.32
CA THR A 433 9.40 2.96 -4.80
C THR A 433 10.72 3.04 -4.05
N PHE A 434 11.73 3.62 -4.69
CA PHE A 434 13.13 3.46 -4.29
C PHE A 434 13.86 4.79 -4.27
N ARG A 435 14.70 5.03 -3.26
CA ARG A 435 15.59 6.21 -3.17
C ARG A 435 16.95 5.77 -2.67
N ALA A 436 18.01 6.10 -3.42
CA ALA A 436 19.38 5.66 -3.15
C ALA A 436 20.16 6.58 -2.19
N GLU A 437 19.53 7.66 -1.72
CA GLU A 437 20.08 8.60 -0.73
C GLU A 437 20.77 7.87 0.43
N ASN A 438 21.99 8.29 0.78
CA ASN A 438 22.75 7.73 1.91
C ASN A 438 22.23 8.21 3.28
N SER A 439 20.92 8.07 3.53
CA SER A 439 20.17 8.72 4.60
C SER A 439 19.77 7.74 5.71
N ASN A 440 20.67 7.48 6.66
CA ASN A 440 20.48 6.48 7.73
C ASN A 440 19.66 7.02 8.93
N THR A 441 18.43 7.50 8.71
CA THR A 441 17.55 8.08 9.75
C THR A 441 16.48 7.09 10.25
N SER A 442 15.74 7.43 11.30
CA SER A 442 14.56 6.67 11.75
C SER A 442 13.30 6.90 10.89
N ARG A 443 13.37 7.75 9.86
CA ARG A 443 12.25 8.14 8.98
C ARG A 443 12.43 7.73 7.52
N HIS A 444 13.63 7.29 7.12
CA HIS A 444 13.94 6.96 5.72
C HIS A 444 14.18 5.46 5.51
N LEU A 445 13.83 5.01 4.31
CA LEU A 445 14.07 3.67 3.76
C LEU A 445 14.55 3.82 2.32
N ALA A 446 15.36 2.87 1.86
CA ALA A 446 15.81 2.79 0.48
C ALA A 446 14.77 2.12 -0.45
N GLU A 447 13.87 1.32 0.13
CA GLU A 447 12.71 0.68 -0.48
C GLU A 447 11.52 0.91 0.44
N PHE A 448 10.45 1.50 -0.08
CA PHE A 448 9.20 1.78 0.63
C PHE A 448 8.01 1.63 -0.34
N TRP A 449 6.78 1.67 0.17
CA TRP A 449 5.57 1.56 -0.65
C TRP A 449 4.89 2.91 -0.77
N MET A 450 4.55 3.30 -2.00
CA MET A 450 3.76 4.49 -2.30
C MET A 450 2.35 4.10 -2.73
N VAL A 451 1.40 4.97 -2.41
CA VAL A 451 0.03 4.96 -2.92
C VAL A 451 -0.17 6.28 -3.67
N GLU A 452 -0.43 6.22 -4.97
CA GLU A 452 -0.40 7.39 -5.85
C GLU A 452 -1.68 7.47 -6.71
N PRO A 453 -2.77 8.08 -6.22
CA PRO A 453 -3.92 8.44 -7.06
C PRO A 453 -3.61 9.59 -8.02
N GLU A 454 -4.23 9.53 -9.20
CA GLU A 454 -4.23 10.58 -10.23
C GLU A 454 -5.64 10.72 -10.81
N LEU A 455 -6.16 11.95 -10.85
CA LEU A 455 -7.55 12.31 -11.13
C LEU A 455 -7.62 13.24 -12.35
N ALA A 456 -8.28 12.82 -13.42
CA ALA A 456 -8.48 13.65 -14.61
C ALA A 456 -9.75 14.51 -14.54
N PHE A 457 -9.67 15.72 -15.11
CA PHE A 457 -10.65 16.81 -14.97
C PHE A 457 -10.73 17.39 -13.55
N SER A 458 -9.64 17.33 -12.79
CA SER A 458 -9.52 17.82 -11.42
C SER A 458 -8.47 18.91 -11.24
N ASP A 459 -8.67 19.75 -10.23
CA ASP A 459 -7.71 20.78 -9.79
C ASP A 459 -7.17 20.51 -8.36
N LEU A 460 -6.39 21.44 -7.81
CA LEU A 460 -5.81 21.27 -6.47
C LEU A 460 -6.86 21.19 -5.35
N GLN A 461 -8.05 21.77 -5.50
CA GLN A 461 -9.12 21.66 -4.51
C GLN A 461 -9.70 20.24 -4.49
N ASP A 462 -9.90 19.62 -5.65
CA ASP A 462 -10.31 18.22 -5.76
C ASP A 462 -9.25 17.27 -5.16
N ASP A 463 -7.97 17.55 -5.42
CA ASP A 463 -6.83 16.78 -4.90
C ASP A 463 -6.78 16.80 -3.36
N MET A 464 -6.92 18.00 -2.77
CA MET A 464 -7.02 18.19 -1.32
C MET A 464 -8.27 17.51 -0.72
N ASP A 465 -9.42 17.57 -1.40
CA ASP A 465 -10.66 16.91 -0.96
C ASP A 465 -10.52 15.37 -1.01
N CYS A 466 -9.87 14.84 -2.05
CA CYS A 466 -9.57 13.41 -2.16
C CYS A 466 -8.60 12.95 -1.07
N ALA A 467 -7.52 13.69 -0.82
CA ALA A 467 -6.53 13.36 0.22
C ALA A 467 -7.13 13.38 1.63
N GLU A 468 -7.96 14.38 1.95
CA GLU A 468 -8.68 14.46 3.22
C GLU A 468 -9.67 13.30 3.41
N ALA A 469 -10.47 12.98 2.36
CA ALA A 469 -11.41 11.87 2.41
C ALA A 469 -10.71 10.49 2.54
N TYR A 470 -9.62 10.29 1.80
CA TYR A 470 -8.82 9.06 1.82
C TYR A 470 -8.23 8.78 3.22
N LEU A 471 -7.56 9.77 3.81
CA LEU A 471 -6.94 9.62 5.12
C LEU A 471 -7.99 9.34 6.22
N LYS A 472 -9.13 10.02 6.15
CA LYS A 472 -10.26 9.80 7.09
C LYS A 472 -10.87 8.42 6.94
N HIS A 473 -11.02 7.91 5.72
CA HIS A 473 -11.49 6.54 5.47
C HIS A 473 -10.54 5.52 6.10
N CYS A 474 -9.23 5.61 5.78
CA CYS A 474 -8.22 4.69 6.31
C CYS A 474 -8.13 4.69 7.84
N ILE A 475 -8.18 5.87 8.48
CA ILE A 475 -8.13 5.97 9.94
C ILE A 475 -9.43 5.48 10.59
N SER A 476 -10.60 5.75 9.99
CA SER A 476 -11.88 5.22 10.49
C SER A 476 -11.92 3.69 10.41
N HIS A 477 -11.45 3.12 9.30
CA HIS A 477 -11.42 1.66 9.09
C HIS A 477 -10.59 0.94 10.15
N VAL A 478 -9.40 1.43 10.50
CA VAL A 478 -8.58 0.81 11.55
C VAL A 478 -9.12 1.04 12.97
N LEU A 479 -9.79 2.17 13.23
CA LEU A 479 -10.47 2.41 14.51
C LEU A 479 -11.61 1.40 14.75
N GLU A 480 -12.28 0.96 13.68
CA GLU A 480 -13.32 -0.07 13.73
C GLU A 480 -12.73 -1.50 13.76
N HIS A 481 -11.73 -1.79 12.92
CA HIS A 481 -11.25 -3.15 12.66
C HIS A 481 -9.97 -3.57 13.41
N CYS A 482 -9.37 -2.69 14.22
CA CYS A 482 -8.09 -2.95 14.89
C CYS A 482 -8.04 -2.56 16.38
N ASP A 483 -9.17 -2.40 17.09
CA ASP A 483 -9.15 -1.86 18.46
C ASP A 483 -8.27 -2.65 19.46
N GLU A 484 -8.20 -3.99 19.36
CA GLU A 484 -7.29 -4.79 20.21
C GLU A 484 -5.80 -4.44 19.97
N ASP A 485 -5.43 -4.18 18.72
CA ASP A 485 -4.07 -3.78 18.34
C ASP A 485 -3.80 -2.31 18.69
N LEU A 486 -4.75 -1.41 18.43
CA LEU A 486 -4.65 0.02 18.76
C LEU A 486 -4.60 0.27 20.27
N GLU A 487 -5.36 -0.48 21.06
CA GLU A 487 -5.26 -0.45 22.52
C GLU A 487 -3.89 -0.93 23.00
N PHE A 488 -3.33 -1.98 22.37
CA PHE A 488 -1.98 -2.42 22.70
C PHE A 488 -0.93 -1.35 22.36
N PHE A 489 -1.04 -0.68 21.22
CA PHE A 489 -0.15 0.43 20.86
C PHE A 489 -0.26 1.59 21.84
N GLU A 490 -1.48 2.02 22.17
CA GLU A 490 -1.77 3.09 23.14
C GLU A 490 -1.20 2.78 24.55
N LYS A 491 -1.22 1.50 24.97
CA LYS A 491 -0.70 1.07 26.28
C LYS A 491 0.81 0.79 26.33
N ASN A 492 1.46 0.47 25.21
CA ASN A 492 2.81 -0.14 25.21
C ASN A 492 3.83 0.47 24.25
N VAL A 493 3.41 1.31 23.30
CA VAL A 493 4.25 1.78 22.17
C VAL A 493 4.14 3.29 21.98
N SER A 494 2.92 3.82 21.82
CA SER A 494 2.71 5.25 21.64
C SER A 494 2.97 6.03 22.93
N LYS A 495 3.24 7.33 22.78
CA LYS A 495 3.52 8.27 23.89
C LYS A 495 2.39 9.28 24.09
N ASP A 496 1.22 9.00 23.52
CA ASP A 496 0.04 9.84 23.47
C ASP A 496 -1.25 9.01 23.53
N ASN A 497 -2.41 9.68 23.63
CA ASN A 497 -3.73 9.05 23.55
C ASN A 497 -4.03 8.67 22.09
N LEU A 498 -3.39 7.61 21.61
CA LEU A 498 -3.39 7.20 20.19
C LEU A 498 -4.79 7.15 19.57
N ARG A 499 -5.75 6.47 20.21
CA ARG A 499 -7.12 6.33 19.69
C ARG A 499 -7.95 7.62 19.85
N GLU A 500 -7.50 8.60 20.61
CA GLU A 500 -8.09 9.94 20.67
C GLU A 500 -7.56 10.80 19.51
N ARG A 501 -6.23 10.86 19.30
CA ARG A 501 -5.61 11.54 18.16
C ARG A 501 -6.17 11.04 16.83
N LEU A 502 -6.24 9.71 16.65
CA LEU A 502 -6.78 9.12 15.42
C LEU A 502 -8.25 9.48 15.20
N ARG A 503 -9.08 9.49 16.25
CA ARG A 503 -10.47 9.97 16.15
C ARG A 503 -10.53 11.46 15.79
N GLY A 504 -9.68 12.29 16.38
CA GLY A 504 -9.56 13.71 16.04
C GLY A 504 -9.32 13.94 14.54
N VAL A 505 -8.37 13.22 13.94
CA VAL A 505 -8.11 13.28 12.49
C VAL A 505 -9.28 12.75 11.67
N ALA A 506 -9.89 11.62 12.08
CA ALA A 506 -11.03 11.04 11.36
C ALA A 506 -12.26 11.99 11.31
N THR A 507 -12.52 12.75 12.38
CA THR A 507 -13.75 13.55 12.50
C THR A 507 -13.61 15.05 12.21
N THR A 508 -12.41 15.63 12.33
CA THR A 508 -12.24 17.09 12.22
C THR A 508 -11.94 17.51 10.77
N PRO A 509 -12.61 18.53 10.20
CA PRO A 509 -12.21 19.13 8.92
C PRO A 509 -10.76 19.61 8.95
N PHE A 510 -9.98 19.35 7.91
CA PHE A 510 -8.58 19.79 7.89
C PHE A 510 -8.52 21.30 7.65
N ALA A 511 -7.62 21.99 8.35
CA ALA A 511 -7.35 23.40 8.05
C ALA A 511 -6.61 23.50 6.71
N ARG A 512 -6.85 24.57 5.94
CA ARG A 512 -6.17 24.79 4.66
C ARG A 512 -5.59 26.19 4.62
N ILE A 513 -4.28 26.29 4.43
CA ILE A 513 -3.52 27.55 4.42
C ILE A 513 -2.57 27.57 3.22
N THR A 514 -2.20 28.76 2.76
CA THR A 514 -1.08 28.91 1.83
C THR A 514 0.25 28.71 2.54
N TYR A 515 1.28 28.36 1.79
CA TYR A 515 2.67 28.35 2.23
C TYR A 515 3.10 29.70 2.82
N THR A 516 2.63 30.81 2.24
CA THR A 516 2.91 32.17 2.75
C THR A 516 2.36 32.35 4.16
N GLU A 517 1.11 31.97 4.42
CA GLU A 517 0.51 31.97 5.78
C GLU A 517 1.23 31.00 6.73
N ALA A 518 1.67 29.84 6.23
CA ALA A 518 2.46 28.88 7.01
C ALA A 518 3.81 29.47 7.48
N VAL A 519 4.55 30.13 6.58
CA VAL A 519 5.80 30.82 6.92
C VAL A 519 5.55 32.02 7.84
N GLU A 520 4.50 32.81 7.62
CA GLU A 520 4.11 33.91 8.52
C GLU A 520 3.80 33.39 9.93
N HIS A 521 3.09 32.27 10.06
CA HIS A 521 2.85 31.64 11.36
C HIS A 521 4.15 31.23 12.05
N VAL A 522 5.07 30.55 11.34
CA VAL A 522 6.36 30.11 11.90
C VAL A 522 7.23 31.32 12.29
N LEU A 523 7.30 32.37 11.48
CA LEU A 523 8.02 33.62 11.78
C LEU A 523 7.38 34.41 12.94
N SER A 524 6.07 34.29 13.16
CA SER A 524 5.37 34.91 14.30
C SER A 524 5.56 34.18 15.63
N ALA A 525 6.16 32.98 15.61
CA ALA A 525 6.26 32.12 16.77
C ALA A 525 7.13 32.73 17.88
N LYS A 526 6.71 32.51 19.13
CA LYS A 526 7.45 32.94 20.33
C LYS A 526 8.51 31.93 20.79
N LYS A 527 8.70 30.84 20.04
CA LYS A 527 9.72 29.81 20.28
C LYS A 527 10.85 29.93 19.27
N LYS A 528 12.03 29.45 19.63
CA LYS A 528 13.16 29.32 18.70
C LYS A 528 13.12 27.92 18.06
N PHE A 529 13.22 27.87 16.74
CA PHE A 529 13.44 26.66 15.94
C PHE A 529 14.95 26.35 15.81
N GLU A 530 15.30 25.10 15.51
CA GLU A 530 16.67 24.70 15.19
C GLU A 530 17.06 25.17 13.78
N PHE A 531 16.16 24.94 12.82
CA PHE A 531 16.29 25.38 11.44
C PHE A 531 15.58 26.74 11.27
N PRO A 532 16.23 27.77 10.70
CA PRO A 532 15.54 29.00 10.31
C PRO A 532 14.67 28.73 9.06
N VAL A 533 13.58 29.49 8.92
CA VAL A 533 12.76 29.52 7.70
C VAL A 533 12.68 30.96 7.17
N GLU A 534 12.66 31.10 5.84
CA GLU A 534 12.26 32.32 5.15
C GLU A 534 11.39 31.97 3.93
N TRP A 535 10.67 32.94 3.37
CA TRP A 535 9.83 32.69 2.18
C TRP A 535 10.71 32.27 1.00
N GLY A 536 10.46 31.08 0.45
CA GLY A 536 11.33 30.41 -0.52
C GLY A 536 12.12 29.22 0.06
N SER A 537 12.16 29.06 1.38
CA SER A 537 12.70 27.86 2.04
C SER A 537 11.68 26.72 2.04
N ASP A 538 12.15 25.47 1.97
CA ASP A 538 11.30 24.33 2.31
C ASP A 538 10.92 24.34 3.81
N LEU A 539 9.79 23.73 4.16
CA LEU A 539 9.44 23.51 5.56
C LEU A 539 10.25 22.34 6.13
N GLN A 540 10.30 22.23 7.46
CA GLN A 540 10.97 21.15 8.17
C GLN A 540 10.00 20.61 9.22
N SER A 541 10.19 19.37 9.67
CA SER A 541 9.21 18.69 10.53
C SER A 541 8.98 19.36 11.89
N GLU A 542 9.82 20.30 12.33
CA GLU A 542 9.52 21.14 13.50
C GLU A 542 8.59 22.33 13.19
N HIS A 543 8.61 22.84 11.96
CA HIS A 543 7.70 23.87 11.42
C HIS A 543 6.33 23.26 11.14
N GLU A 544 6.29 22.14 10.43
CA GLU A 544 5.07 21.40 10.08
C GLU A 544 4.28 21.01 11.35
N ARG A 545 5.00 20.45 12.34
CA ARG A 545 4.43 20.10 13.63
C ARG A 545 4.05 21.31 14.47
N TYR A 546 4.76 22.45 14.36
CA TYR A 546 4.34 23.69 15.02
C TYR A 546 2.99 24.18 14.49
N ILE A 547 2.82 24.15 13.16
CA ILE A 547 1.57 24.51 12.49
C ILE A 547 0.43 23.61 12.99
N CYS A 548 0.60 22.28 12.98
CA CYS A 548 -0.44 21.37 13.45
C CYS A 548 -0.69 21.45 14.98
N GLU A 549 0.34 21.27 15.80
CA GLU A 549 0.22 21.06 17.25
C GLU A 549 -0.04 22.37 18.02
N GLU A 550 0.57 23.50 17.62
CA GLU A 550 0.50 24.77 18.38
C GLU A 550 -0.39 25.83 17.72
N VAL A 551 -0.35 26.00 16.40
CA VAL A 551 -1.18 27.01 15.69
C VAL A 551 -2.61 26.52 15.54
N PHE A 552 -2.79 25.32 14.96
CA PHE A 552 -4.10 24.71 14.69
C PHE A 552 -4.59 23.74 15.78
N LYS A 553 -3.80 23.51 16.84
CA LYS A 553 -4.17 22.78 18.08
C LYS A 553 -4.53 21.30 17.86
N ASP A 554 -3.54 20.55 17.40
CA ASP A 554 -3.63 19.12 17.05
C ASP A 554 -4.65 18.79 15.93
N VAL A 555 -5.03 19.80 15.12
CA VAL A 555 -5.81 19.61 13.89
C VAL A 555 -4.86 19.44 12.69
N PRO A 556 -5.11 18.49 11.76
CA PRO A 556 -4.34 18.37 10.51
C PRO A 556 -4.49 19.60 9.62
N VAL A 557 -3.43 19.92 8.90
CA VAL A 557 -3.34 21.13 8.08
C VAL A 557 -2.83 20.77 6.69
N ILE A 558 -3.56 21.17 5.65
CA ILE A 558 -3.07 21.14 4.28
C ILE A 558 -2.43 22.49 3.97
N VAL A 559 -1.14 22.48 3.67
CA VAL A 559 -0.40 23.67 3.18
C VAL A 559 -0.37 23.61 1.66
N ARG A 560 -0.74 24.71 0.98
CA ARG A 560 -0.80 24.78 -0.49
C ARG A 560 -0.05 25.98 -1.07
N ASP A 561 0.10 26.02 -2.39
CA ASP A 561 0.71 27.14 -3.14
C ASP A 561 2.18 27.40 -2.75
N TYR A 562 3.00 26.36 -2.83
CA TYR A 562 4.43 26.40 -2.50
C TYR A 562 5.26 27.17 -3.55
N PRO A 563 6.44 27.72 -3.20
CA PRO A 563 7.30 28.43 -4.14
C PRO A 563 7.81 27.52 -5.26
N LYS A 564 7.75 27.99 -6.52
CA LYS A 564 8.14 27.25 -7.73
C LYS A 564 9.60 26.74 -7.71
N GLY A 565 10.47 27.38 -6.92
CA GLY A 565 11.89 27.04 -6.81
C GLY A 565 12.22 25.84 -5.92
N VAL A 566 11.27 25.33 -5.12
CA VAL A 566 11.48 24.20 -4.17
C VAL A 566 10.53 23.02 -4.41
N LYS A 567 9.85 22.98 -5.56
CA LYS A 567 8.90 21.94 -5.95
C LYS A 567 9.11 21.55 -7.42
N ALA A 568 8.65 20.35 -7.79
CA ALA A 568 9.02 19.69 -9.05
C ALA A 568 8.55 20.42 -10.34
N PHE A 569 9.15 20.03 -11.47
CA PHE A 569 8.87 20.65 -12.78
C PHE A 569 7.44 20.43 -13.28
N TYR A 570 6.81 19.31 -12.93
CA TYR A 570 5.46 18.93 -13.35
C TYR A 570 4.33 19.65 -12.61
N MET A 571 4.63 20.36 -11.51
CA MET A 571 3.62 21.03 -10.70
C MET A 571 3.17 22.33 -11.36
N ARG A 572 1.86 22.52 -11.51
CA ARG A 572 1.27 23.61 -12.29
C ARG A 572 1.69 24.99 -11.77
N GLU A 573 2.20 25.86 -12.65
CA GLU A 573 2.60 27.23 -12.29
C GLU A 573 1.37 28.12 -12.04
N ASN A 574 1.29 28.74 -10.86
CA ASN A 574 0.18 29.62 -10.48
C ASN A 574 0.26 30.97 -11.22
N ASP A 575 -0.89 31.64 -11.32
CA ASP A 575 -1.04 32.92 -12.03
C ASP A 575 -0.26 34.09 -11.38
N ASP A 576 0.38 33.88 -10.22
CA ASP A 576 1.28 34.82 -9.56
C ASP A 576 2.73 34.80 -10.10
N GLY A 577 3.09 33.79 -10.91
CA GLY A 577 4.45 33.58 -11.45
C GLY A 577 5.52 33.27 -10.40
N LYS A 578 5.11 32.81 -9.20
CA LYS A 578 5.99 32.57 -8.04
C LYS A 578 5.74 31.24 -7.36
N THR A 579 4.48 30.80 -7.31
CA THR A 579 4.05 29.57 -6.65
C THR A 579 3.64 28.51 -7.67
N VAL A 580 3.54 27.27 -7.21
CA VAL A 580 2.93 26.16 -7.94
C VAL A 580 1.76 25.61 -7.15
N ALA A 581 0.76 25.09 -7.85
CA ALA A 581 -0.42 24.44 -7.29
C ALA A 581 -0.08 23.05 -6.69
N ALA A 582 0.80 23.05 -5.69
CA ALA A 582 1.18 21.91 -4.87
C ALA A 582 0.45 21.97 -3.52
N MET A 583 0.25 20.82 -2.88
CA MET A 583 -0.25 20.72 -1.52
C MET A 583 0.49 19.63 -0.72
N ASP A 584 0.74 19.90 0.56
CA ASP A 584 1.29 18.92 1.50
C ASP A 584 0.32 18.76 2.67
N VAL A 585 -0.09 17.52 2.97
CA VAL A 585 -0.98 17.20 4.09
C VAL A 585 -0.16 16.91 5.34
N LEU A 586 -0.21 17.83 6.29
CA LEU A 586 0.49 17.77 7.56
C LEU A 586 -0.41 17.20 8.66
N VAL A 587 0.15 16.30 9.49
CA VAL A 587 -0.53 15.71 10.64
C VAL A 587 0.28 15.90 11.94
N PRO A 588 -0.39 16.05 13.11
CA PRO A 588 0.30 16.16 14.40
C PRO A 588 1.30 15.03 14.66
N LYS A 589 2.37 15.28 15.44
CA LYS A 589 3.47 14.34 15.78
C LYS A 589 4.40 13.93 14.64
N VAL A 590 3.94 13.84 13.38
CA VAL A 590 4.78 13.47 12.23
C VAL A 590 5.23 14.69 11.43
N GLY A 591 4.30 15.55 11.04
CA GLY A 591 4.52 16.52 9.96
C GLY A 591 3.89 16.02 8.66
N GLU A 592 4.58 16.19 7.54
CA GLU A 592 4.18 15.71 6.20
C GLU A 592 3.82 14.22 6.17
N LEU A 593 2.62 13.89 5.69
CA LEU A 593 2.15 12.52 5.46
C LEU A 593 1.82 12.23 3.98
N MET A 594 1.42 13.26 3.23
CA MET A 594 1.18 13.21 1.78
C MET A 594 1.67 14.50 1.14
N GLY A 595 2.18 14.40 -0.09
CA GLY A 595 2.49 15.53 -0.96
C GLY A 595 1.85 15.32 -2.33
N GLY A 596 1.27 16.36 -2.92
CA GLY A 596 0.54 16.29 -4.18
C GLY A 596 0.54 17.61 -4.94
N SER A 597 -0.04 17.59 -6.13
CA SER A 597 -0.20 18.80 -6.94
C SER A 597 -1.28 18.64 -8.01
N GLN A 598 -1.83 19.77 -8.45
CA GLN A 598 -2.32 19.88 -9.81
C GLN A 598 -1.13 19.80 -10.77
N ARG A 599 -1.28 19.05 -11.86
CA ARG A 599 -0.23 18.85 -12.87
C ARG A 599 -0.28 19.96 -13.90
N GLU A 600 0.86 20.32 -14.46
CA GLU A 600 0.96 21.36 -15.48
C GLU A 600 0.33 20.86 -16.80
N GLU A 601 -0.86 21.38 -17.13
CA GLU A 601 -1.63 21.00 -18.31
C GLU A 601 -1.22 21.74 -19.58
N ARG A 602 -0.48 22.86 -19.45
CA ARG A 602 -0.12 23.76 -20.54
C ARG A 602 1.26 23.40 -21.10
N LEU A 603 1.29 22.95 -22.36
CA LEU A 603 2.51 22.42 -23.01
C LEU A 603 3.69 23.41 -22.98
N ASP A 604 3.44 24.69 -23.27
CA ASP A 604 4.47 25.74 -23.31
C ASP A 604 5.02 26.11 -21.92
N VAL A 605 4.22 25.89 -20.87
CA VAL A 605 4.67 26.01 -19.48
C VAL A 605 5.48 24.78 -19.08
N LEU A 606 5.00 23.57 -19.40
CA LEU A 606 5.69 22.33 -19.07
C LEU A 606 7.05 22.20 -19.79
N GLU A 607 7.12 22.49 -21.09
CA GLU A 607 8.39 22.48 -21.83
C GLU A 607 9.37 23.51 -21.26
N ARG A 608 8.90 24.71 -20.88
CA ARG A 608 9.72 25.71 -20.17
C ARG A 608 10.16 25.21 -18.79
N ARG A 609 9.30 24.56 -18.00
CA ARG A 609 9.64 24.06 -16.66
C ARG A 609 10.70 22.98 -16.68
N ILE A 610 10.66 22.07 -17.66
CA ILE A 610 11.69 21.05 -17.91
C ILE A 610 13.04 21.72 -18.21
N GLU A 611 13.06 22.74 -19.08
CA GLU A 611 14.26 23.51 -19.40
C GLU A 611 14.77 24.35 -18.21
N GLU A 612 13.87 24.97 -17.42
CA GLU A 612 14.19 25.73 -16.19
C GLU A 612 14.92 24.89 -15.14
N VAL A 613 14.64 23.59 -15.03
CA VAL A 613 15.30 22.67 -14.09
C VAL A 613 16.47 21.89 -14.70
N GLY A 614 16.82 22.13 -15.97
CA GLY A 614 17.95 21.48 -16.65
C GLY A 614 17.72 20.03 -17.08
N LEU A 615 16.46 19.60 -17.22
CA LEU A 615 16.11 18.26 -17.71
C LEU A 615 16.09 18.20 -19.25
N GLU A 616 16.46 17.05 -19.81
CA GLU A 616 16.45 16.82 -21.26
C GLU A 616 15.01 16.59 -21.77
N LYS A 617 14.46 17.55 -22.51
CA LYS A 617 13.09 17.53 -23.05
C LYS A 617 12.78 16.29 -23.91
N GLU A 618 13.77 15.84 -24.67
CA GLU A 618 13.72 14.66 -25.53
C GLU A 618 13.45 13.37 -24.74
N SER A 619 13.92 13.27 -23.49
CA SER A 619 13.64 12.12 -22.60
C SER A 619 12.19 12.09 -22.08
N TYR A 620 11.44 13.18 -22.19
CA TYR A 620 10.04 13.32 -21.76
C TYR A 620 9.04 13.43 -22.94
N TRP A 621 9.44 13.08 -24.17
CA TRP A 621 8.60 13.23 -25.38
C TRP A 621 7.16 12.69 -25.22
N TRP A 622 7.03 11.53 -24.58
CA TRP A 622 5.78 10.81 -24.34
C TRP A 622 4.89 11.46 -23.27
N TYR A 623 5.51 12.13 -22.30
CA TYR A 623 4.84 12.89 -21.23
C TYR A 623 4.30 14.22 -21.77
N LEU A 624 5.06 14.84 -22.67
CA LEU A 624 4.64 16.03 -23.43
C LEU A 624 3.51 15.74 -24.42
N ASP A 625 3.45 14.52 -24.98
CA ASP A 625 2.35 14.10 -25.85
C ASP A 625 0.99 14.07 -25.12
N LEU A 626 0.97 13.81 -23.80
CA LEU A 626 -0.24 13.96 -22.97
C LEU A 626 -0.78 15.40 -23.00
N ARG A 627 0.11 16.40 -23.13
CA ARG A 627 -0.23 17.82 -23.23
C ARG A 627 -0.53 18.27 -24.66
N ARG A 628 -0.24 17.45 -25.68
CA ARG A 628 -0.52 17.71 -27.10
C ARG A 628 -1.87 17.14 -27.57
N TYR A 629 -2.27 15.97 -27.06
CA TYR A 629 -3.40 15.20 -27.61
C TYR A 629 -4.63 15.20 -26.70
N GLY A 630 -5.20 16.38 -26.46
CA GLY A 630 -6.41 16.53 -25.66
C GLY A 630 -6.16 16.71 -24.16
N SER A 631 -5.15 17.51 -23.81
CA SER A 631 -4.80 17.85 -22.42
C SER A 631 -6.00 18.34 -21.61
N VAL A 632 -5.99 18.01 -20.31
CA VAL A 632 -7.02 18.38 -19.32
C VAL A 632 -6.34 18.84 -18.03
N PRO A 633 -6.99 19.68 -17.21
CA PRO A 633 -6.62 19.80 -15.79
C PRO A 633 -6.68 18.41 -15.13
N HIS A 634 -5.63 18.05 -14.40
CA HIS A 634 -5.57 16.82 -13.61
C HIS A 634 -4.67 17.05 -12.40
N ALA A 635 -4.85 16.24 -11.36
CA ALA A 635 -4.14 16.37 -10.10
C ALA A 635 -3.97 15.02 -9.41
N GLY A 636 -3.02 14.93 -8.47
CA GLY A 636 -2.82 13.74 -7.67
C GLY A 636 -1.79 13.92 -6.56
N PHE A 637 -1.72 12.93 -5.66
CA PHE A 637 -0.83 12.93 -4.51
C PHE A 637 -0.11 11.60 -4.32
N GLY A 638 1.02 11.62 -3.61
CA GLY A 638 1.70 10.43 -3.11
C GLY A 638 1.53 10.33 -1.59
N LEU A 639 1.12 9.14 -1.11
CA LEU A 639 1.21 8.76 0.30
C LEU A 639 2.30 7.72 0.49
N GLY A 640 3.30 8.04 1.33
CA GLY A 640 4.27 7.07 1.82
C GLY A 640 3.62 6.10 2.81
N PHE A 641 3.36 4.87 2.39
CA PHE A 641 2.52 3.92 3.12
C PHE A 641 3.11 3.54 4.47
N GLU A 642 4.44 3.41 4.58
CA GLU A 642 5.12 3.21 5.86
C GLU A 642 4.94 4.39 6.83
N ARG A 643 4.87 5.65 6.35
CA ARG A 643 4.56 6.81 7.22
C ARG A 643 3.13 6.73 7.77
N LEU A 644 2.16 6.26 6.98
CA LEU A 644 0.79 6.05 7.45
C LEU A 644 0.71 4.91 8.49
N VAL A 645 1.36 3.78 8.22
CA VAL A 645 1.47 2.68 9.20
C VAL A 645 2.16 3.18 10.48
N GLN A 646 3.20 3.99 10.37
CA GLN A 646 3.89 4.60 11.50
C GLN A 646 2.95 5.52 12.31
N TYR A 647 2.22 6.41 11.63
CA TYR A 647 1.28 7.36 12.22
C TYR A 647 0.15 6.69 13.04
N VAL A 648 -0.37 5.58 12.52
CA VAL A 648 -1.48 4.81 13.09
C VAL A 648 -1.04 3.88 14.23
N THR A 649 0.19 3.36 14.18
CA THR A 649 0.71 2.41 15.20
C THR A 649 1.56 3.06 16.29
N GLY A 650 2.02 4.31 16.07
CA GLY A 650 2.86 5.04 17.03
C GLY A 650 4.30 4.51 17.15
N VAL A 651 4.77 3.65 16.25
CA VAL A 651 6.16 3.15 16.28
C VAL A 651 7.16 4.27 15.91
N GLU A 652 8.25 4.43 16.66
CA GLU A 652 9.14 5.59 16.49
C GLU A 652 10.14 5.46 15.32
N ASN A 653 10.20 4.30 14.67
CA ASN A 653 11.13 4.04 13.56
C ASN A 653 10.41 3.35 12.39
N ILE A 654 10.55 3.92 11.19
CA ILE A 654 9.92 3.44 9.96
C ILE A 654 10.32 1.99 9.60
N ARG A 655 11.51 1.55 10.05
CA ARG A 655 12.03 0.18 9.86
C ARG A 655 11.23 -0.89 10.63
N ASP A 656 10.35 -0.46 11.54
CA ASP A 656 9.41 -1.30 12.27
C ASP A 656 7.99 -1.26 11.68
N ALA A 657 7.73 -0.44 10.63
CA ALA A 657 6.46 -0.32 9.89
C ALA A 657 6.38 -1.19 8.60
N ILE A 658 7.49 -1.77 8.16
CA ILE A 658 7.62 -2.67 6.99
C ILE A 658 8.25 -4.02 7.42
N PRO A 659 7.90 -5.17 6.82
CA PRO A 659 8.42 -6.48 7.26
C PRO A 659 9.95 -6.61 7.20
N PHE A 660 10.55 -6.27 6.06
CA PHE A 660 12.00 -6.36 5.79
C PHE A 660 12.51 -5.02 5.25
N PRO A 661 12.97 -4.10 6.10
CA PRO A 661 13.35 -2.75 5.69
C PRO A 661 14.68 -2.76 4.93
N ARG A 662 14.76 -1.97 3.85
CA ARG A 662 16.04 -1.65 3.17
C ARG A 662 16.50 -0.26 3.59
N TYR A 663 17.77 -0.09 3.89
CA TYR A 663 18.40 1.18 4.27
C TYR A 663 19.92 1.11 4.04
N PRO A 664 20.66 2.24 4.08
CA PRO A 664 22.10 2.23 3.82
C PRO A 664 22.86 1.20 4.68
N GLY A 665 23.53 0.25 4.00
CA GLY A 665 24.25 -0.86 4.62
C GLY A 665 23.40 -2.06 5.06
N SER A 666 22.12 -2.18 4.65
CA SER A 666 21.29 -3.35 4.99
C SER A 666 20.29 -3.75 3.90
N ALA A 667 20.42 -5.00 3.44
CA ALA A 667 19.52 -5.67 2.50
C ALA A 667 19.33 -7.17 2.84
N GLU A 668 19.42 -7.52 4.13
CA GLU A 668 19.27 -8.89 4.64
C GLU A 668 17.83 -9.41 4.57
N PHE A 669 17.67 -10.73 4.43
CA PHE A 669 16.41 -11.48 4.27
C PHE A 669 15.69 -11.28 2.93
#